data_AF-A0A2E6KFL7-F1
#
_entry.id   AF-A0A2E6KFL7-F1
#
_cell.length_a   1.000
_cell.length_b   1.000
_cell.length_c   1.000
_cell.angle_alpha   90.00
_cell.angle_beta   90.00
_cell.angle_gamma   90.00
#
_symmetry.space_group_name_H-M   'P 1'
#
loop_
_entity.id
_entity.type
_entity.pdbx_description
1 polymer ?
#
loop_
_entity_poly.entity_id
_entity_poly.type
_entity_poly.pdbx_seq_one_letter_code
_entity_poly.pdbx_strand_id
1 'polypeptide(L)'
;MKRVYKNLLYETMYGEGCIVLDKVLVEDYIKEREVISESSKVQGVYSDEGLYDFFASFKDYKRVTAANALKILGWPVIEYMLDKHAEDPAVHFDMMQDDGPSGHDGRVDTGTYGGAVIAGERSYKKADKLYMREMDRIMKDLGWDIINWMGVGPNRKSTVVIIPSDQLDTLDGKLNEDIVMRIQFNETIKKVDGDYVVYPKKGGKRLGSHKSKKKAMAQLTAIELSKKGIKEQENNIEKLVAIYPGRFQPFGPHHLESYKFLKKRYDEVYIVTSNKKGGSRHPMSFSEKKKHMIRMGIPSKSIVLEKQPYIPKGLLSKYDGQTTAVVFAVGEKDEGRLTGGKYFKPYRQNYNRLKGFEEHGYTLSLPHTSIKVGGMEISGTTMRKLLGSEKFDIDSKKKFFKKLFGYFDDKVFDMFTGVFKEDIKLNVNVGDTILVGKFKNKKMKVKSIGKDDHGMPTINGRKATTFRYGKEVNIFKEERELLLMGGAYGHMAHPFDDYGLTFGELKDIIDLGLQGKLDKEEAVTEKLDGQNIMISAIDGKAVAARNKGDLKRGGMDLKGVQAKFANHIPSVRDAFVFSMKDIASSVEKMSEKDSLALFNNGKNWANIEIIYPENKNVIDYDGGATIVFHGILKYNEAWIPSGEVRSGGKKLADIINKVNKKIKTKFAFKGPNVLKLFKVKDYTKMKAKYIGSLTELQNIYRLKDSDELSLYHQHFWLEYILNGANSSDYSNIPDNVLYPLMKRWAFYDKSYKMTEINKLKKEYPEFVDWVKTTEKLDHKKIAKENMKPFEEIFFGVGAEILANASNFLSVSPDKTSKKLVDDLTKAAKSLSSKKDFSNADKLKVQLQRLKSMPDLSKAAPSEGLVFKYNGKVFKFTGFFAPINQILGLEKFSR
;
A
#
# COMPACT_ATOMS: atom_id res chain seq x y z
N MET A 1 14.72 70.63 24.15
CA MET A 1 13.98 71.60 23.31
C MET A 1 13.15 70.94 22.20
N LYS A 2 13.70 70.11 21.29
CA LYS A 2 12.91 69.48 20.21
C LYS A 2 11.75 68.57 20.66
N ARG A 3 11.87 67.87 21.80
CA ARG A 3 10.81 66.99 22.34
C ARG A 3 9.67 67.75 22.99
N VAL A 4 9.99 68.82 23.73
CA VAL A 4 8.98 69.69 24.36
C VAL A 4 8.16 70.43 23.29
N TYR A 5 8.81 70.91 22.23
CA TYR A 5 8.11 71.55 21.11
C TYR A 5 7.19 70.61 20.36
N LYS A 6 7.55 69.32 20.23
CA LYS A 6 6.69 68.29 19.62
C LYS A 6 5.48 67.98 20.50
N ASN A 7 5.68 67.75 21.80
CA ASN A 7 4.59 67.41 22.70
C ASN A 7 3.59 68.57 22.87
N LEU A 8 4.07 69.81 22.96
CA LEU A 8 3.18 70.99 22.97
C LEU A 8 2.35 71.07 21.68
N LEU A 9 2.98 70.84 20.51
CA LEU A 9 2.28 70.87 19.22
C LEU A 9 1.16 69.81 19.13
N TYR A 10 1.38 68.62 19.70
CA TYR A 10 0.41 67.52 19.66
C TYR A 10 -0.69 67.62 20.72
N GLU A 11 -0.39 68.11 21.93
CA GLU A 11 -1.43 68.44 22.92
C GLU A 11 -2.34 69.59 22.44
N THR A 12 -1.78 70.56 21.71
CA THR A 12 -2.57 71.65 21.11
C THR A 12 -3.49 71.16 19.99
N MET A 13 -3.10 70.10 19.27
CA MET A 13 -3.88 69.54 18.16
C MET A 13 -4.91 68.49 18.59
N TYR A 14 -4.70 67.79 19.72
CA TYR A 14 -5.51 66.62 20.10
C TYR A 14 -5.99 66.61 21.56
N GLY A 15 -5.72 67.68 22.33
CA GLY A 15 -6.20 67.89 23.70
C GLY A 15 -5.18 67.51 24.78
N GLU A 16 -5.25 68.18 25.94
CA GLU A 16 -4.41 67.89 27.11
C GLU A 16 -4.66 66.46 27.61
N GLY A 17 -3.58 65.70 27.82
CA GLY A 17 -3.61 64.30 28.25
C GLY A 17 -3.28 63.27 27.17
N CYS A 18 -2.89 63.68 25.96
CA CYS A 18 -2.47 62.76 24.91
C CYS A 18 -1.06 62.19 25.18
N ILE A 19 -0.95 60.87 25.33
CA ILE A 19 0.34 60.17 25.45
C ILE A 19 0.85 59.80 24.05
N VAL A 20 2.01 60.35 23.68
CA VAL A 20 2.70 60.05 22.42
C VAL A 20 3.67 58.90 22.64
N LEU A 21 3.33 57.73 22.11
CA LEU A 21 4.24 56.57 22.06
C LEU A 21 5.23 56.77 20.91
N ASP A 22 6.43 57.21 21.25
CA ASP A 22 7.54 57.28 20.29
C ASP A 22 8.49 56.08 20.44
N LYS A 23 9.38 55.94 19.45
CA LYS A 23 10.31 54.82 19.35
C LYS A 23 11.18 54.65 20.61
N VAL A 24 11.47 55.74 21.33
CA VAL A 24 12.26 55.70 22.57
C VAL A 24 11.42 55.17 23.72
N LEU A 25 10.14 55.56 23.83
CA LEU A 25 9.23 55.01 24.85
C LEU A 25 8.97 53.51 24.66
N VAL A 26 8.94 53.05 23.41
CA VAL A 26 8.82 51.63 23.04
C VAL A 26 10.09 50.86 23.37
N GLU A 27 11.27 51.44 23.10
CA GLU A 27 12.57 50.84 23.44
C GLU A 27 12.79 50.73 24.95
N ASP A 28 12.33 51.71 25.74
CA ASP A 28 12.39 51.67 27.22
C ASP A 28 11.42 50.62 27.81
N TYR A 29 10.23 50.45 27.21
CA TYR A 29 9.27 49.41 27.61
C TYR A 29 9.77 47.99 27.29
N ILE A 30 10.49 47.81 26.17
CA ILE A 30 11.10 46.52 25.79
C ILE A 30 12.25 46.18 26.74
N LYS A 31 13.08 47.15 27.12
CA LYS A 31 14.18 46.96 28.07
C LYS A 31 13.72 46.56 29.48
N GLU A 32 12.57 47.04 29.95
CA GLU A 32 12.02 46.62 31.25
C GLU A 32 11.51 45.16 31.26
N ARG A 33 11.32 44.51 30.11
CA ARG A 33 10.81 43.13 30.01
C ARG A 33 11.84 42.03 29.77
N GLU A 34 13.10 42.34 29.44
CA GLU A 34 14.17 41.35 29.25
C GLU A 34 14.60 40.57 30.53
N VAL A 35 13.94 40.80 31.68
CA VAL A 35 14.26 40.13 32.95
C VAL A 35 13.40 38.89 33.25
N ILE A 36 12.45 38.50 32.39
CA ILE A 36 11.67 37.26 32.59
C ILE A 36 12.28 36.12 31.77
N SER A 37 12.87 35.14 32.46
CA SER A 37 13.41 33.91 31.86
C SER A 37 12.32 33.14 31.09
N GLU A 38 12.54 32.86 29.82
CA GLU A 38 11.64 32.01 29.03
C GLU A 38 11.81 30.52 29.36
N SER A 39 11.21 30.14 30.49
CA SER A 39 10.55 28.87 30.62
C SER A 39 9.04 29.10 30.49
N SER A 40 8.51 29.04 29.27
CA SER A 40 7.07 28.92 29.09
C SER A 40 6.74 28.14 27.82
N LYS A 41 6.24 26.93 28.03
CA LYS A 41 5.43 26.19 27.06
C LYS A 41 4.27 27.08 26.63
N VAL A 42 4.12 27.35 25.34
CA VAL A 42 2.86 27.84 24.78
C VAL A 42 2.19 26.69 24.06
N GLN A 43 1.07 26.23 24.63
CA GLN A 43 0.01 25.54 23.91
C GLN A 43 -0.91 26.62 23.30
N GLY A 44 -0.98 26.74 21.97
CA GLY A 44 -1.88 27.68 21.29
C GLY A 44 -1.46 27.99 19.84
N VAL A 45 -2.44 28.27 18.96
CA VAL A 45 -2.39 28.16 17.49
C VAL A 45 -1.88 29.42 16.74
N TYR A 46 -1.23 30.39 17.39
CA TYR A 46 -0.74 31.62 16.70
C TYR A 46 0.67 32.01 17.13
N SER A 47 1.40 32.70 16.23
CA SER A 47 2.81 33.08 16.41
C SER A 47 2.94 34.44 17.10
N ASP A 48 4.06 34.67 17.76
CA ASP A 48 4.40 35.90 18.49
C ASP A 48 4.70 37.12 17.59
N GLU A 49 4.73 36.92 16.27
CA GLU A 49 5.12 37.90 15.25
C GLU A 49 3.98 38.85 14.81
N GLY A 50 2.75 38.68 15.33
CA GLY A 50 1.67 39.68 15.37
C GLY A 50 0.98 40.12 14.06
N LEU A 51 1.71 40.46 12.99
CA LEU A 51 1.15 41.00 11.73
C LEU A 51 0.93 39.92 10.66
N TYR A 52 1.81 38.91 10.65
CA TYR A 52 1.86 37.84 9.64
C TYR A 52 0.75 36.81 9.77
N ASP A 53 0.07 36.79 10.92
CA ASP A 53 -1.06 35.89 11.16
C ASP A 53 -2.34 36.39 10.46
N PHE A 54 -2.40 37.66 10.03
CA PHE A 54 -3.63 38.29 9.54
C PHE A 54 -3.58 38.80 8.08
N PHE A 55 -2.40 39.16 7.53
CA PHE A 55 -2.28 39.74 6.18
C PHE A 55 -1.14 39.13 5.35
N ALA A 56 -1.42 38.80 4.09
CA ALA A 56 -0.46 38.17 3.18
C ALA A 56 0.52 39.15 2.49
N SER A 57 0.17 40.45 2.40
CA SER A 57 1.03 41.48 1.81
C SER A 57 0.75 42.87 2.37
N PHE A 58 1.69 43.81 2.20
CA PHE A 58 1.45 45.22 2.51
C PHE A 58 0.41 45.87 1.60
N LYS A 59 0.23 45.33 0.39
CA LYS A 59 -0.84 45.76 -0.51
C LYS A 59 -2.21 45.32 -0.01
N ASP A 60 -2.33 44.13 0.59
CA ASP A 60 -3.55 43.66 1.23
C ASP A 60 -3.83 44.42 2.53
N TYR A 61 -2.81 44.64 3.35
CA TYR A 61 -2.88 45.50 4.53
C TYR A 61 -3.38 46.90 4.15
N LYS A 62 -2.78 47.55 3.14
CA LYS A 62 -3.21 48.88 2.63
C LYS A 62 -4.61 48.84 2.01
N ARG A 63 -5.01 47.77 1.31
CA ARG A 63 -6.35 47.63 0.70
C ARG A 63 -7.45 47.50 1.76
N VAL A 64 -7.23 46.68 2.78
CA VAL A 64 -8.18 46.46 3.88
C VAL A 64 -8.27 47.69 4.79
N THR A 65 -7.13 48.30 5.13
CA THR A 65 -7.07 49.50 5.99
C THR A 65 -7.56 50.77 5.28
N ALA A 66 -7.26 50.97 3.99
CA ALA A 66 -7.69 52.16 3.25
C ALA A 66 -9.18 52.13 2.84
N ALA A 67 -9.74 50.96 2.51
CA ALA A 67 -11.10 50.87 1.98
C ALA A 67 -12.19 50.78 3.07
N ASN A 68 -11.86 50.30 4.28
CA ASN A 68 -12.86 49.95 5.29
C ASN A 68 -12.67 50.57 6.68
N ALA A 69 -11.50 51.12 7.06
CA ALA A 69 -11.31 51.65 8.42
C ALA A 69 -12.20 52.88 8.71
N LEU A 70 -12.31 53.81 7.76
CA LEU A 70 -13.16 55.01 7.89
C LEU A 70 -14.66 54.66 7.90
N LYS A 71 -15.05 53.61 7.17
CA LYS A 71 -16.46 53.16 7.02
C LYS A 71 -16.97 52.31 8.18
N ILE A 72 -16.08 51.58 8.86
CA ILE A 72 -16.45 50.61 9.92
C ILE A 72 -16.22 51.18 11.32
N LEU A 73 -15.18 52.00 11.53
CA LEU A 73 -14.74 52.42 12.87
C LEU A 73 -14.89 53.92 13.14
N GLY A 74 -15.22 54.73 12.12
CA GLY A 74 -15.51 56.15 12.26
C GLY A 74 -14.32 57.05 12.64
N TRP A 75 -13.09 56.53 12.63
CA TRP A 75 -11.88 57.26 13.04
C TRP A 75 -10.96 57.51 11.84
N PRO A 76 -10.37 58.70 11.68
CA PRO A 76 -9.38 58.96 10.64
C PRO A 76 -8.05 58.28 10.97
N VAL A 77 -7.52 57.50 10.03
CA VAL A 77 -6.18 56.89 10.12
C VAL A 77 -5.14 57.96 9.75
N ILE A 78 -4.33 58.39 10.72
CA ILE A 78 -3.43 59.55 10.55
C ILE A 78 -2.03 59.11 10.06
N GLU A 79 -1.59 57.89 10.38
CA GLU A 79 -0.35 57.30 9.84
C GLU A 79 -0.52 55.79 9.67
N TYR A 80 0.08 55.24 8.62
CA TYR A 80 0.16 53.79 8.41
C TYR A 80 1.36 53.26 9.20
N MET A 81 1.24 52.10 9.86
CA MET A 81 2.33 51.46 10.61
C MET A 81 3.53 51.00 9.74
N LEU A 82 3.53 51.32 8.45
CA LEU A 82 4.57 50.96 7.51
C LEU A 82 5.55 52.12 7.37
N ASP A 83 6.73 51.94 7.94
CA ASP A 83 7.91 52.75 7.71
C ASP A 83 8.35 52.66 6.22
N LYS A 84 9.04 53.69 5.72
CA LYS A 84 9.68 53.71 4.38
C LYS A 84 10.72 52.58 4.16
N HIS A 85 11.17 51.95 5.24
CA HIS A 85 12.06 50.79 5.26
C HIS A 85 11.34 49.47 5.51
N ALA A 86 10.00 49.46 5.61
CA ALA A 86 9.24 48.23 5.79
C ALA A 86 9.29 47.37 4.52
N GLU A 87 9.58 46.07 4.68
CA GLU A 87 9.65 45.08 3.60
C GLU A 87 8.38 44.23 3.52
N ASP A 88 7.81 44.10 2.32
CA ASP A 88 6.51 43.44 2.12
C ASP A 88 6.61 41.93 2.41
N PRO A 89 5.79 41.36 3.29
CA PRO A 89 5.85 39.94 3.64
C PRO A 89 5.73 39.02 2.43
N ALA A 90 5.05 39.46 1.37
CA ALA A 90 4.88 38.69 0.14
C ALA A 90 6.19 38.44 -0.63
N VAL A 91 7.29 39.08 -0.25
CA VAL A 91 8.62 38.90 -0.87
C VAL A 91 9.65 38.26 0.06
N HIS A 92 9.27 37.84 1.27
CA HIS A 92 10.12 37.03 2.14
C HIS A 92 10.10 35.54 1.74
N PHE A 93 11.29 34.94 1.66
CA PHE A 93 11.53 33.63 1.02
C PHE A 93 11.12 32.43 1.89
N ASP A 94 10.98 32.64 3.19
CA ASP A 94 10.43 31.66 4.14
C ASP A 94 8.94 31.38 3.88
N MET A 95 8.23 32.33 3.29
CA MET A 95 6.80 32.21 2.95
C MET A 95 6.53 31.64 1.55
N MET A 96 7.58 31.34 0.77
CA MET A 96 7.48 30.74 -0.57
C MET A 96 7.67 29.21 -0.59
N GLN A 97 7.95 28.57 0.56
CA GLN A 97 8.19 27.12 0.67
C GLN A 97 7.03 26.31 1.27
N ASP A 98 5.80 26.85 1.24
CA ASP A 98 4.62 26.11 1.72
C ASP A 98 3.71 25.68 0.56
N ASP A 99 4.24 24.79 -0.29
CA ASP A 99 3.56 24.14 -1.41
C ASP A 99 3.09 22.70 -1.07
N GLY A 100 2.69 22.47 0.18
CA GLY A 100 1.88 21.32 0.61
C GLY A 100 0.36 21.57 0.50
N PRO A 101 -0.53 20.57 0.70
CA PRO A 101 -1.99 20.71 0.59
C PRO A 101 -2.65 21.59 1.66
N SER A 102 -1.86 22.29 2.46
CA SER A 102 -2.27 23.26 3.48
C SER A 102 -1.64 24.63 3.25
N GLY A 103 -1.19 24.94 2.03
CA GLY A 103 -0.77 26.29 1.68
C GLY A 103 -1.91 27.26 2.01
N HIS A 104 -1.73 28.04 3.08
CA HIS A 104 -2.69 29.00 3.65
C HIS A 104 -3.87 28.45 4.47
N ASP A 105 -3.72 27.46 5.34
CA ASP A 105 -4.78 27.24 6.35
C ASP A 105 -4.65 28.23 7.52
N GLY A 106 -5.38 29.35 7.42
CA GLY A 106 -5.53 30.35 8.47
C GLY A 106 -5.52 31.82 7.99
N ARG A 107 -5.03 32.09 6.78
CA ARG A 107 -4.98 33.45 6.22
C ARG A 107 -6.17 33.62 5.27
N VAL A 108 -6.90 34.74 5.41
CA VAL A 108 -8.04 35.06 4.54
C VAL A 108 -7.56 35.20 3.09
N ASP A 109 -7.67 34.12 2.34
CA ASP A 109 -7.59 34.14 0.89
C ASP A 109 -8.92 34.73 0.38
N THR A 110 -8.98 36.07 0.26
CA THR A 110 -10.15 36.71 -0.34
C THR A 110 -10.16 36.42 -1.84
N GLY A 111 -10.70 35.27 -2.21
CA GLY A 111 -10.88 34.88 -3.60
C GLY A 111 -11.69 35.91 -4.41
N THR A 112 -11.15 36.25 -5.58
CA THR A 112 -11.85 36.78 -6.77
C THR A 112 -12.68 38.06 -6.65
N TYR A 113 -12.14 39.17 -7.18
CA TYR A 113 -12.91 40.15 -7.95
C TYR A 113 -12.10 40.61 -9.17
N GLY A 114 -12.57 40.24 -10.37
CA GLY A 114 -12.24 40.83 -11.67
C GLY A 114 -10.81 41.34 -11.89
N GLY A 115 -9.94 40.49 -12.44
CA GLY A 115 -8.66 40.94 -12.99
C GLY A 115 -7.64 39.83 -13.01
N ALA A 116 -7.23 39.42 -14.21
CA ALA A 116 -6.21 38.40 -14.42
C ALA A 116 -4.95 38.69 -13.57
N VAL A 117 -4.48 37.71 -12.81
CA VAL A 117 -3.06 37.70 -12.42
C VAL A 117 -2.29 37.37 -13.69
N ILE A 118 -1.61 38.40 -14.17
CA ILE A 118 -0.90 38.47 -15.45
C ILE A 118 0.23 37.44 -15.47
N ALA A 119 -0.08 36.26 -15.99
CA ALA A 119 0.90 35.25 -16.34
C ALA A 119 1.63 35.68 -17.63
N GLY A 120 2.87 36.15 -17.49
CA GLY A 120 3.73 36.42 -18.64
C GLY A 120 5.19 36.68 -18.24
N GLU A 121 6.13 36.21 -19.05
CA GLU A 121 7.60 36.28 -18.85
C GLU A 121 8.16 37.67 -18.50
N ARG A 122 7.41 38.76 -18.73
CA ARG A 122 7.84 40.14 -18.45
C ARG A 122 7.78 40.54 -16.97
N SER A 123 6.86 39.98 -16.17
CA SER A 123 6.76 40.29 -14.72
C SER A 123 7.88 39.60 -13.93
N TYR A 124 8.21 38.36 -14.29
CA TYR A 124 9.29 37.58 -13.70
C TYR A 124 10.67 38.25 -13.87
N LYS A 125 10.95 38.82 -15.06
CA LYS A 125 12.18 39.58 -15.30
C LYS A 125 12.34 40.84 -14.43
N LYS A 126 11.23 41.44 -13.97
CA LYS A 126 11.25 42.65 -13.14
C LYS A 126 11.48 42.31 -11.66
N ALA A 127 10.86 41.23 -11.17
CA ALA A 127 11.09 40.70 -9.82
C ALA A 127 12.53 40.16 -9.67
N ASP A 128 13.03 39.44 -10.68
CA ASP A 128 14.40 38.94 -10.75
C ASP A 128 15.43 40.07 -10.64
N LYS A 129 15.21 41.20 -11.35
CA LYS A 129 16.08 42.38 -11.28
C LYS A 129 16.09 43.07 -9.91
N LEU A 130 14.96 43.06 -9.21
CA LEU A 130 14.85 43.66 -7.87
C LEU A 130 15.54 42.79 -6.82
N TYR A 131 15.34 41.47 -6.88
CA TYR A 131 16.02 40.49 -6.05
C TYR A 131 17.55 40.55 -6.21
N MET A 132 18.04 40.59 -7.47
CA MET A 132 19.47 40.69 -7.74
C MET A 132 20.06 41.98 -7.18
N ARG A 133 19.34 43.10 -7.31
CA ARG A 133 19.78 44.40 -6.81
C ARG A 133 19.83 44.47 -5.28
N GLU A 134 18.95 43.77 -4.58
CA GLU A 134 18.94 43.73 -3.12
C GLU A 134 20.07 42.83 -2.59
N MET A 135 20.27 41.66 -3.20
CA MET A 135 21.38 40.78 -2.86
C MET A 135 22.74 41.42 -3.15
N ASP A 136 22.88 42.15 -4.27
CA ASP A 136 24.09 42.94 -4.56
C ASP A 136 24.37 43.96 -3.45
N ARG A 137 23.33 44.60 -2.89
CA ARG A 137 23.48 45.61 -1.84
C ARG A 137 23.87 44.99 -0.50
N ILE A 138 23.21 43.90 -0.11
CA ILE A 138 23.51 43.15 1.13
C ILE A 138 24.93 42.56 1.06
N MET A 139 25.32 41.97 -0.07
CA MET A 139 26.65 41.36 -0.21
C MET A 139 27.77 42.42 -0.22
N LYS A 140 27.50 43.59 -0.80
CA LYS A 140 28.42 44.72 -0.79
C LYS A 140 28.66 45.28 0.63
N ASP A 141 27.61 45.33 1.45
CA ASP A 141 27.72 45.78 2.85
C ASP A 141 28.39 44.71 3.75
N LEU A 142 28.30 43.44 3.37
CA LEU A 142 29.00 42.32 4.03
C LEU A 142 30.44 42.09 3.51
N GLY A 143 30.88 42.87 2.52
CA GLY A 143 32.23 42.79 1.95
C GLY A 143 32.49 41.54 1.10
N TRP A 144 31.45 40.99 0.48
CA TRP A 144 31.45 39.73 -0.27
C TRP A 144 31.11 39.96 -1.75
N ASP A 145 31.71 39.17 -2.64
CA ASP A 145 31.47 39.24 -4.09
C ASP A 145 30.52 38.11 -4.57
N ILE A 146 29.58 38.46 -5.44
CA ILE A 146 28.65 37.49 -6.04
C ILE A 146 29.27 36.88 -7.29
N ILE A 147 29.55 35.58 -7.23
CA ILE A 147 30.28 34.86 -8.29
C ILE A 147 29.36 34.43 -9.45
N ASN A 148 28.08 34.10 -9.18
CA ASN A 148 27.12 33.76 -10.23
C ASN A 148 25.66 33.88 -9.77
N TRP A 149 24.77 34.22 -10.70
CA TRP A 149 23.32 34.32 -10.47
C TRP A 149 22.61 33.08 -10.99
N MET A 150 22.39 32.11 -10.12
CA MET A 150 21.80 30.84 -10.55
C MET A 150 20.28 30.84 -10.44
N GLY A 151 19.69 30.38 -11.54
CA GLY A 151 18.27 30.34 -11.81
C GLY A 151 17.72 31.74 -11.75
N VAL A 152 17.86 32.55 -12.83
CA VAL A 152 17.19 33.82 -13.28
C VAL A 152 16.44 33.53 -14.57
N GLY A 153 15.13 33.83 -14.62
CA GLY A 153 14.26 33.47 -15.75
C GLY A 153 13.23 32.37 -15.48
N PRO A 154 12.45 31.96 -16.50
CA PRO A 154 11.13 31.33 -16.36
C PRO A 154 11.07 29.91 -15.74
N ASN A 155 12.19 29.32 -15.33
CA ASN A 155 12.28 27.97 -14.75
C ASN A 155 13.10 27.96 -13.45
N ARG A 156 12.59 28.48 -12.33
CA ARG A 156 13.36 28.53 -11.07
C ARG A 156 12.91 27.52 -10.00
N LYS A 157 13.86 26.67 -9.59
CA LYS A 157 14.12 26.23 -8.20
C LYS A 157 15.29 27.08 -7.69
N SER A 158 15.27 27.59 -6.47
CA SER A 158 16.20 28.65 -6.03
C SER A 158 17.29 28.16 -5.08
N THR A 159 18.54 28.59 -5.31
CA THR A 159 19.65 28.50 -4.34
C THR A 159 20.73 29.55 -4.68
N VAL A 160 21.27 30.24 -3.67
CA VAL A 160 22.41 31.18 -3.78
C VAL A 160 23.60 30.61 -3.02
N VAL A 161 24.80 30.76 -3.57
CA VAL A 161 26.07 30.32 -2.95
C VAL A 161 26.87 31.56 -2.56
N ILE A 162 27.32 31.63 -1.30
CA ILE A 162 28.03 32.78 -0.72
C ILE A 162 29.27 32.26 0.04
N ILE A 163 30.42 32.93 -0.12
CA ILE A 163 31.69 32.61 0.56
C ILE A 163 32.30 33.90 1.15
N PRO A 164 32.84 33.88 2.38
CA PRO A 164 33.58 35.01 2.95
C PRO A 164 34.83 35.38 2.14
N SER A 165 35.09 36.68 1.98
CA SER A 165 36.15 37.22 1.12
C SER A 165 37.59 36.84 1.54
N ASP A 166 37.80 36.43 2.79
CA ASP A 166 39.09 35.95 3.28
C ASP A 166 39.45 34.54 2.80
N GLN A 167 38.56 33.87 2.05
CA GLN A 167 38.75 32.50 1.56
C GLN A 167 38.87 32.37 0.04
N LEU A 168 38.88 33.48 -0.71
CA LEU A 168 38.85 33.46 -2.18
C LEU A 168 40.13 32.91 -2.84
N ASP A 169 41.31 33.09 -2.24
CA ASP A 169 42.58 32.77 -2.90
C ASP A 169 42.99 31.28 -2.88
N THR A 170 42.13 30.36 -2.42
CA THR A 170 42.52 28.95 -2.20
C THR A 170 41.68 27.88 -2.91
N LEU A 171 40.80 28.26 -3.83
CA LEU A 171 39.90 27.32 -4.52
C LEU A 171 40.13 27.27 -6.04
N ASP A 172 41.13 26.47 -6.43
CA ASP A 172 41.16 25.85 -7.76
C ASP A 172 40.29 24.58 -7.76
N GLY A 173 39.15 24.64 -8.45
CA GLY A 173 38.46 23.48 -9.01
C GLY A 173 37.38 22.80 -8.15
N LYS A 174 36.13 23.22 -8.41
CA LYS A 174 34.80 22.58 -8.25
C LYS A 174 34.66 21.32 -7.37
N LEU A 175 33.78 21.39 -6.37
CA LEU A 175 32.86 20.28 -6.09
C LEU A 175 31.51 20.73 -5.49
N ASN A 176 30.48 19.95 -5.85
CA ASN A 176 29.08 19.97 -5.43
C ASN A 176 28.88 19.43 -4.00
N GLU A 177 27.90 19.97 -3.26
CA GLU A 177 27.58 19.65 -1.86
C GLU A 177 26.22 18.92 -1.67
N ASP A 178 26.06 17.72 -2.23
CA ASP A 178 25.05 16.76 -1.72
C ASP A 178 25.58 15.92 -0.53
N ILE A 179 26.71 16.33 0.08
CA ILE A 179 27.38 15.61 1.17
C ILE A 179 27.80 16.60 2.25
N VAL A 180 26.99 16.77 3.29
CA VAL A 180 27.52 17.20 4.59
C VAL A 180 26.95 16.31 5.70
N MET A 181 27.61 15.16 5.93
CA MET A 181 27.58 14.48 7.23
C MET A 181 28.53 15.19 8.19
N ARG A 182 28.05 15.63 9.37
CA ARG A 182 28.92 16.14 10.43
C ARG A 182 29.78 15.00 11.00
N ILE A 183 31.08 15.01 10.73
CA ILE A 183 32.08 14.14 11.37
C ILE A 183 32.82 14.94 12.44
N GLN A 184 32.72 14.52 13.71
CA GLN A 184 33.63 15.00 14.75
C GLN A 184 34.96 14.26 14.67
N PHE A 185 36.05 15.00 14.47
CA PHE A 185 37.41 14.47 14.40
C PHE A 185 38.00 14.28 15.79
N ASN A 186 38.65 13.14 16.05
CA ASN A 186 39.32 12.86 17.32
C ASN A 186 40.84 13.15 17.27
N GLU A 187 41.48 13.10 16.11
CA GLU A 187 42.91 13.38 15.92
C GLU A 187 43.18 14.87 15.60
N THR A 188 44.40 15.35 15.88
CA THR A 188 44.72 16.80 15.79
C THR A 188 45.86 17.08 14.82
N ILE A 189 45.76 18.21 14.12
CA ILE A 189 46.80 18.73 13.24
C ILE A 189 47.50 19.89 13.94
N LYS A 190 48.83 19.84 14.06
CA LYS A 190 49.67 20.91 14.62
C LYS A 190 50.71 21.36 13.61
N LYS A 191 51.06 22.64 13.62
CA LYS A 191 52.18 23.18 12.82
C LYS A 191 53.46 23.06 13.62
N VAL A 192 54.45 22.33 13.11
CA VAL A 192 55.74 22.10 13.75
C VAL A 192 56.81 22.28 12.69
N ASP A 193 57.77 23.18 12.92
CA ASP A 193 58.90 23.49 12.02
C ASP A 193 58.49 23.77 10.57
N GLY A 194 57.41 24.52 10.39
CA GLY A 194 56.88 24.91 9.08
C GLY A 194 55.96 23.89 8.41
N ASP A 195 55.91 22.64 8.90
CA ASP A 195 55.09 21.56 8.34
C ASP A 195 53.82 21.29 9.18
N TYR A 196 52.75 20.84 8.52
CA TYR A 196 51.48 20.44 9.15
C TYR A 196 51.51 18.96 9.50
N VAL A 197 51.39 18.67 10.78
CA VAL A 197 51.69 17.37 11.38
C VAL A 197 50.46 16.75 12.02
N VAL A 198 50.18 15.50 11.71
CA VAL A 198 49.02 14.76 12.24
C VAL A 198 49.44 13.95 13.48
N TYR A 199 48.73 14.13 14.59
CA TYR A 199 48.97 13.44 15.86
C TYR A 199 47.73 12.66 16.36
N PRO A 200 47.93 11.53 17.06
CA PRO A 200 46.86 10.84 17.77
C PRO A 200 46.37 11.66 18.99
N LYS A 201 45.07 11.58 19.30
CA LYS A 201 44.43 12.36 20.40
C LYS A 201 45.09 12.21 21.77
N LYS A 202 45.61 11.02 22.10
CA LYS A 202 46.20 10.70 23.40
C LYS A 202 47.64 11.20 23.58
N GLY A 203 48.21 11.88 22.58
CA GLY A 203 49.64 12.19 22.53
C GLY A 203 50.46 10.95 22.18
N GLY A 204 51.48 11.10 21.34
CA GLY A 204 52.29 9.98 20.85
C GLY A 204 53.08 10.32 19.59
N LYS A 205 53.70 9.30 18.97
CA LYS A 205 54.49 9.47 17.75
C LYS A 205 53.66 10.06 16.60
N ARG A 206 54.33 10.89 15.80
CA ARG A 206 53.83 11.56 14.59
C ARG A 206 53.26 10.54 13.59
N LEU A 207 52.00 10.72 13.16
CA LEU A 207 51.34 9.84 12.17
C LEU A 207 51.68 10.22 10.72
N GLY A 208 52.07 11.48 10.50
CA GLY A 208 52.50 11.96 9.20
C GLY A 208 52.72 13.47 9.22
N SER A 209 53.43 13.97 8.21
CA SER A 209 53.62 15.40 8.04
C SER A 209 53.69 15.86 6.62
N HIS A 210 53.09 17.02 6.41
CA HIS A 210 52.76 17.53 5.10
C HIS A 210 53.08 19.00 5.03
N LYS A 211 53.63 19.41 3.89
CA LYS A 211 53.94 20.81 3.59
C LYS A 211 52.67 21.69 3.56
N SER A 212 51.47 21.10 3.37
CA SER A 212 50.21 21.83 3.36
C SER A 212 49.15 21.21 4.28
N LYS A 213 48.37 22.09 4.91
CA LYS A 213 47.27 21.72 5.82
C LYS A 213 46.21 20.86 5.11
N LYS A 214 45.95 21.14 3.82
CA LYS A 214 45.01 20.37 2.98
C LYS A 214 45.41 18.89 2.87
N LYS A 215 46.71 18.60 2.66
CA LYS A 215 47.21 17.22 2.60
C LYS A 215 47.19 16.51 3.97
N ALA A 216 47.51 17.23 5.05
CA ALA A 216 47.37 16.71 6.41
C ALA A 216 45.91 16.39 6.77
N MET A 217 44.96 17.23 6.35
CA MET A 217 43.53 17.01 6.54
C MET A 217 43.03 15.81 5.73
N ALA A 218 43.49 15.65 4.48
CA ALA A 218 43.15 14.50 3.66
C ALA A 218 43.64 13.17 4.30
N GLN A 219 44.84 13.16 4.88
CA GLN A 219 45.35 11.99 5.61
C GLN A 219 44.50 11.69 6.86
N LEU A 220 44.12 12.72 7.62
CA LEU A 220 43.25 12.61 8.81
C LEU A 220 41.88 12.00 8.45
N THR A 221 41.25 12.53 7.41
CA THR A 221 39.94 12.08 6.92
C THR A 221 40.01 10.66 6.38
N ALA A 222 41.07 10.29 5.65
CA ALA A 222 41.26 8.93 5.15
C ALA A 222 41.44 7.90 6.27
N ILE A 223 42.18 8.24 7.34
CA ILE A 223 42.33 7.38 8.53
C ILE A 223 40.97 7.17 9.21
N GLU A 224 40.15 8.22 9.30
CA GLU A 224 38.86 8.16 10.01
C GLU A 224 37.77 7.44 9.20
N LEU A 225 37.76 7.62 7.88
CA LEU A 225 36.90 6.86 6.96
C LEU A 225 37.28 5.38 6.91
N SER A 226 38.58 5.06 6.96
CA SER A 226 39.07 3.68 7.04
C SER A 226 38.65 2.98 8.34
N LYS A 227 38.54 3.70 9.46
CA LYS A 227 38.06 3.14 10.73
C LYS A 227 36.54 2.90 10.75
N LYS A 228 35.76 3.66 9.98
CA LYS A 228 34.29 3.58 9.94
C LYS A 228 33.73 2.67 8.83
N GLY A 229 34.56 2.22 7.89
CA GLY A 229 34.18 1.18 6.92
C GLY A 229 33.14 1.59 5.86
N ILE A 230 32.97 2.88 5.58
CA ILE A 230 31.98 3.41 4.62
C ILE A 230 32.68 3.81 3.30
N LYS A 231 32.14 3.35 2.17
CA LYS A 231 32.48 3.82 0.81
C LYS A 231 31.22 4.43 0.17
N GLU A 232 31.28 5.69 -0.26
CA GLU A 232 30.23 6.39 -1.02
C GLU A 232 30.14 5.88 -2.48
N GLN A 233 28.95 5.96 -3.11
CA GLN A 233 28.72 5.53 -4.50
C GLN A 233 27.96 6.61 -5.30
N GLU A 234 28.54 7.04 -6.42
CA GLU A 234 28.08 8.07 -7.36
C GLU A 234 26.94 7.57 -8.28
N ASN A 235 25.95 8.42 -8.60
CA ASN A 235 24.89 8.14 -9.60
C ASN A 235 25.22 8.84 -10.94
N ASN A 236 25.77 8.11 -11.93
CA ASN A 236 26.26 8.64 -13.22
C ASN A 236 25.38 8.24 -14.44
N ILE A 237 24.05 8.18 -14.31
CA ILE A 237 23.16 7.75 -15.43
C ILE A 237 22.69 8.92 -16.29
N GLU A 238 22.99 8.85 -17.58
CA GLU A 238 22.71 9.88 -18.59
C GLU A 238 21.59 9.50 -19.55
N LYS A 239 21.29 8.20 -19.69
CA LYS A 239 20.33 7.71 -20.70
C LYS A 239 19.51 6.52 -20.22
N LEU A 240 18.22 6.53 -20.55
CA LEU A 240 17.28 5.49 -20.15
C LEU A 240 16.61 4.81 -21.36
N VAL A 241 16.92 3.52 -21.55
CA VAL A 241 16.48 2.74 -22.72
C VAL A 241 15.52 1.63 -22.32
N ALA A 242 14.33 1.60 -22.92
CA ALA A 242 13.40 0.48 -22.75
C ALA A 242 13.53 -0.57 -23.86
N ILE A 243 13.61 -1.82 -23.44
CA ILE A 243 13.65 -3.00 -24.29
C ILE A 243 12.36 -3.77 -24.07
N TYR A 244 11.59 -3.94 -25.14
CA TYR A 244 10.37 -4.75 -25.16
C TYR A 244 10.65 -6.08 -25.89
N PRO A 245 11.17 -7.10 -25.19
CA PRO A 245 11.50 -8.38 -25.79
C PRO A 245 10.25 -9.23 -26.00
N GLY A 246 10.19 -9.95 -27.12
CA GLY A 246 9.06 -10.84 -27.36
C GLY A 246 9.16 -11.67 -28.63
N ARG A 247 8.19 -12.59 -28.78
CA ARG A 247 8.07 -13.42 -29.98
C ARG A 247 7.31 -12.72 -31.10
N PHE A 248 6.26 -11.98 -30.72
CA PHE A 248 5.38 -11.21 -31.60
C PHE A 248 4.89 -11.99 -32.84
N GLN A 249 4.24 -13.14 -32.60
CA GLN A 249 3.78 -14.10 -33.61
C GLN A 249 2.24 -14.27 -33.61
N PRO A 250 1.44 -13.35 -34.15
CA PRO A 250 1.83 -12.05 -34.71
C PRO A 250 1.91 -10.94 -33.64
N PHE A 251 2.52 -9.80 -34.02
CA PHE A 251 2.33 -8.54 -33.30
C PHE A 251 0.85 -8.15 -33.36
N GLY A 252 0.36 -7.39 -32.39
CA GLY A 252 -1.08 -7.18 -32.24
C GLY A 252 -1.38 -5.93 -31.42
N PRO A 253 -2.66 -5.57 -31.29
CA PRO A 253 -3.05 -4.28 -30.74
C PRO A 253 -2.64 -4.13 -29.27
N HIS A 254 -2.69 -5.20 -28.46
CA HIS A 254 -2.20 -5.19 -27.08
C HIS A 254 -0.68 -4.97 -26.99
N HIS A 255 0.09 -5.43 -27.98
CA HIS A 255 1.52 -5.16 -28.07
C HIS A 255 1.79 -3.71 -28.53
N LEU A 256 0.97 -3.16 -29.42
CA LEU A 256 1.06 -1.77 -29.86
C LEU A 256 0.82 -0.81 -28.69
N GLU A 257 -0.19 -1.06 -27.87
CA GLU A 257 -0.44 -0.24 -26.67
C GLU A 257 0.70 -0.35 -25.64
N SER A 258 1.25 -1.55 -25.46
CA SER A 258 2.46 -1.74 -24.63
C SER A 258 3.66 -0.95 -25.14
N TYR A 259 3.89 -0.91 -26.46
CA TYR A 259 4.95 -0.11 -27.06
C TYR A 259 4.71 1.40 -26.90
N LYS A 260 3.47 1.88 -27.14
CA LYS A 260 3.11 3.29 -26.93
C LYS A 260 3.29 3.71 -25.48
N PHE A 261 2.92 2.83 -24.53
CA PHE A 261 3.10 3.04 -23.09
C PHE A 261 4.57 3.30 -22.74
N LEU A 262 5.49 2.51 -23.31
CA LEU A 262 6.92 2.69 -23.14
C LEU A 262 7.44 3.94 -23.87
N LYS A 263 7.02 4.19 -25.11
CA LYS A 263 7.52 5.31 -25.91
C LYS A 263 7.29 6.67 -25.23
N LYS A 264 6.25 6.79 -24.40
CA LYS A 264 5.96 8.01 -23.63
C LYS A 264 6.87 8.23 -22.41
N ARG A 265 7.69 7.25 -22.00
CA ARG A 265 8.35 7.19 -20.68
C ARG A 265 9.87 6.98 -20.72
N TYR A 266 10.42 6.73 -21.89
CA TYR A 266 11.82 6.34 -22.09
C TYR A 266 12.40 7.11 -23.26
N ASP A 267 13.68 7.45 -23.17
CA ASP A 267 14.38 8.21 -24.22
C ASP A 267 14.37 7.43 -25.54
N GLU A 268 14.58 6.11 -25.44
CA GLU A 268 14.49 5.20 -26.57
C GLU A 268 13.78 3.90 -26.22
N VAL A 269 12.99 3.39 -27.17
CA VAL A 269 12.22 2.16 -27.01
C VAL A 269 12.43 1.24 -28.20
N TYR A 270 12.81 0.00 -27.89
CA TYR A 270 13.08 -1.04 -28.88
C TYR A 270 12.20 -2.26 -28.67
N ILE A 271 11.51 -2.68 -29.73
CA ILE A 271 10.91 -4.01 -29.84
C ILE A 271 12.01 -4.95 -30.31
N VAL A 272 12.36 -5.92 -29.48
CA VAL A 272 13.39 -6.91 -29.78
C VAL A 272 12.75 -8.27 -30.05
N THR A 273 13.05 -8.84 -31.21
CA THR A 273 12.51 -10.15 -31.63
C THR A 273 13.53 -10.94 -32.44
N SER A 274 13.39 -12.27 -32.45
CA SER A 274 14.26 -13.17 -33.22
C SER A 274 13.69 -13.55 -34.59
N ASN A 275 14.53 -14.15 -35.43
CA ASN A 275 14.14 -14.72 -36.74
C ASN A 275 13.59 -16.16 -36.65
N LYS A 276 13.24 -16.65 -35.45
CA LYS A 276 12.72 -18.03 -35.29
C LYS A 276 11.39 -18.20 -36.04
N LYS A 277 11.39 -19.11 -37.03
CA LYS A 277 10.26 -19.49 -37.91
C LYS A 277 10.12 -21.03 -37.93
N GLY A 278 8.90 -21.55 -37.93
CA GLY A 278 8.59 -23.00 -38.00
C GLY A 278 7.46 -23.47 -37.06
N GLY A 279 6.58 -24.34 -37.56
CA GLY A 279 5.42 -24.88 -36.84
C GLY A 279 4.30 -23.86 -36.56
N SER A 280 3.16 -24.30 -35.99
CA SER A 280 1.98 -23.44 -35.76
C SER A 280 2.21 -22.29 -34.76
N ARG A 281 3.28 -22.37 -33.96
CA ARG A 281 3.64 -21.37 -32.94
C ARG A 281 4.61 -20.27 -33.42
N HIS A 282 5.33 -20.48 -34.52
CA HIS A 282 6.28 -19.49 -35.06
C HIS A 282 6.07 -19.27 -36.58
N PRO A 283 4.89 -18.75 -36.96
CA PRO A 283 4.47 -18.63 -38.36
C PRO A 283 5.30 -17.63 -39.20
N MET A 284 5.86 -16.58 -38.59
CA MET A 284 6.49 -15.47 -39.31
C MET A 284 8.01 -15.39 -39.07
N SER A 285 8.77 -15.04 -40.09
CA SER A 285 10.17 -14.58 -40.04
C SER A 285 10.29 -13.19 -39.43
N PHE A 286 11.52 -12.76 -39.14
CA PHE A 286 11.80 -11.39 -38.71
C PHE A 286 11.38 -10.35 -39.76
N SER A 287 11.67 -10.60 -41.04
CA SER A 287 11.30 -9.69 -42.14
C SER A 287 9.79 -9.48 -42.22
N GLU A 288 9.02 -10.57 -42.12
CA GLU A 288 7.54 -10.54 -42.10
C GLU A 288 7.01 -9.80 -40.85
N LYS A 289 7.59 -10.06 -39.67
CA LYS A 289 7.25 -9.35 -38.42
C LYS A 289 7.53 -7.85 -38.51
N LYS A 290 8.70 -7.47 -39.03
CA LYS A 290 9.13 -6.08 -39.15
C LYS A 290 8.21 -5.31 -40.09
N LYS A 291 7.89 -5.87 -41.27
CA LYS A 291 6.93 -5.27 -42.21
C LYS A 291 5.57 -5.06 -41.55
N HIS A 292 5.06 -6.06 -40.84
CA HIS A 292 3.78 -5.97 -40.13
C HIS A 292 3.77 -4.90 -39.04
N MET A 293 4.80 -4.85 -38.19
CA MET A 293 4.93 -3.84 -37.13
C MET A 293 5.02 -2.41 -37.68
N ILE A 294 5.73 -2.21 -38.79
CA ILE A 294 5.81 -0.89 -39.46
C ILE A 294 4.43 -0.43 -39.94
N ARG A 295 3.63 -1.34 -40.52
CA ARG A 295 2.26 -1.04 -40.92
C ARG A 295 1.34 -0.73 -39.74
N MET A 296 1.63 -1.26 -38.55
CA MET A 296 0.95 -0.92 -37.31
C MET A 296 1.47 0.36 -36.63
N GLY A 297 2.37 1.10 -37.26
CA GLY A 297 2.86 2.39 -36.77
C GLY A 297 4.12 2.33 -35.91
N ILE A 298 4.83 1.20 -35.87
CA ILE A 298 6.12 1.10 -35.18
C ILE A 298 7.23 1.63 -36.11
N PRO A 299 8.07 2.59 -35.67
CA PRO A 299 9.22 3.04 -36.43
C PRO A 299 10.17 1.88 -36.78
N SER A 300 10.62 1.80 -38.03
CA SER A 300 11.54 0.75 -38.51
C SER A 300 12.82 0.64 -37.66
N LYS A 301 13.34 1.78 -37.16
CA LYS A 301 14.52 1.87 -36.29
C LYS A 301 14.31 1.26 -34.90
N SER A 302 13.07 1.20 -34.41
CA SER A 302 12.71 0.65 -33.11
C SER A 302 12.51 -0.88 -33.14
N ILE A 303 12.68 -1.54 -34.29
CA ILE A 303 12.47 -2.99 -34.43
C ILE A 303 13.82 -3.67 -34.68
N VAL A 304 14.30 -4.41 -33.69
CA VAL A 304 15.66 -4.97 -33.66
C VAL A 304 15.63 -6.49 -33.74
N LEU A 305 16.48 -7.04 -34.61
CA LEU A 305 16.71 -8.47 -34.73
C LEU A 305 17.77 -8.89 -33.72
N GLU A 306 17.43 -9.85 -32.86
CA GLU A 306 18.38 -10.46 -31.92
C GLU A 306 18.23 -11.98 -31.90
N LYS A 307 19.35 -12.69 -31.71
CA LYS A 307 19.33 -14.15 -31.56
C LYS A 307 18.55 -14.55 -30.30
N GLN A 308 18.74 -13.80 -29.20
CA GLN A 308 18.06 -13.97 -27.91
C GLN A 308 17.41 -12.65 -27.49
N PRO A 309 16.09 -12.46 -27.69
CA PRO A 309 15.43 -11.19 -27.44
C PRO A 309 15.55 -10.66 -26.01
N TYR A 310 15.63 -11.56 -25.03
CA TYR A 310 15.75 -11.23 -23.61
C TYR A 310 17.20 -10.92 -23.17
N ILE A 311 18.19 -11.09 -24.07
CA ILE A 311 19.61 -10.76 -23.86
C ILE A 311 20.15 -10.12 -25.15
N PRO A 312 19.73 -8.88 -25.47
CA PRO A 312 19.98 -8.26 -26.77
C PRO A 312 21.37 -7.61 -26.85
N LYS A 313 22.42 -8.43 -26.87
CA LYS A 313 23.81 -7.96 -26.82
C LYS A 313 24.17 -7.01 -27.96
N GLY A 314 23.65 -7.23 -29.17
CA GLY A 314 23.93 -6.39 -30.33
C GLY A 314 23.22 -5.03 -30.30
N LEU A 315 22.10 -4.92 -29.59
CA LEU A 315 21.48 -3.63 -29.27
C LEU A 315 22.26 -2.91 -28.17
N LEU A 316 22.61 -3.62 -27.10
CA LEU A 316 23.28 -3.03 -25.94
C LEU A 316 24.69 -2.52 -26.25
N SER A 317 25.40 -3.12 -27.20
CA SER A 317 26.73 -2.67 -27.63
C SER A 317 26.76 -1.26 -28.26
N LYS A 318 25.61 -0.62 -28.45
CA LYS A 318 25.48 0.75 -28.97
C LYS A 318 25.44 1.82 -27.89
N TYR A 319 25.38 1.41 -26.62
CA TYR A 319 25.22 2.29 -25.48
C TYR A 319 26.41 2.14 -24.54
N ASP A 320 26.68 3.20 -23.80
CA ASP A 320 27.65 3.16 -22.71
C ASP A 320 27.11 2.33 -21.56
N GLY A 321 27.87 1.30 -21.17
CA GLY A 321 27.51 0.31 -20.15
C GLY A 321 27.36 0.85 -18.73
N GLN A 322 27.98 1.99 -18.42
CA GLN A 322 28.03 2.58 -17.09
C GLN A 322 27.05 3.75 -16.95
N THR A 323 26.81 4.51 -18.03
CA THR A 323 25.93 5.68 -18.01
C THR A 323 24.55 5.44 -18.62
N THR A 324 24.30 4.29 -19.24
CA THR A 324 22.98 3.94 -19.77
C THR A 324 22.27 2.91 -18.90
N ALA A 325 21.10 3.28 -18.34
CA ALA A 325 20.23 2.35 -17.64
C ALA A 325 19.25 1.69 -18.62
N VAL A 326 19.07 0.38 -18.49
CA VAL A 326 18.23 -0.41 -19.41
C VAL A 326 17.07 -1.06 -18.68
N VAL A 327 15.85 -0.84 -19.18
CA VAL A 327 14.62 -1.39 -18.64
C VAL A 327 13.98 -2.39 -19.59
N PHE A 328 13.91 -3.64 -19.16
CA PHE A 328 13.26 -4.74 -19.84
C PHE A 328 11.78 -4.80 -19.45
N ALA A 329 10.93 -4.39 -20.40
CA ALA A 329 9.49 -4.36 -20.24
C ALA A 329 8.87 -5.69 -20.69
N VAL A 330 8.25 -6.44 -19.77
CA VAL A 330 7.67 -7.76 -20.06
C VAL A 330 6.23 -7.84 -19.59
N GLY A 331 5.41 -8.62 -20.29
CA GLY A 331 4.07 -8.95 -19.82
C GLY A 331 4.13 -9.99 -18.69
N GLU A 332 3.10 -10.01 -17.83
CA GLU A 332 2.96 -10.90 -16.66
C GLU A 332 3.30 -12.38 -16.96
N LYS A 333 2.99 -12.87 -18.16
CA LYS A 333 3.27 -14.26 -18.59
C LYS A 333 4.75 -14.56 -18.83
N ASP A 334 5.55 -13.55 -19.14
CA ASP A 334 6.96 -13.68 -19.50
C ASP A 334 7.90 -13.07 -18.43
N GLU A 335 7.34 -12.58 -17.31
CA GLU A 335 8.06 -12.01 -16.16
C GLU A 335 9.09 -12.99 -15.58
N GLY A 336 8.72 -14.28 -15.47
CA GLY A 336 9.61 -15.33 -14.97
C GLY A 336 10.86 -15.61 -15.80
N ARG A 337 11.00 -15.02 -17.00
CA ARG A 337 12.18 -15.19 -17.86
C ARG A 337 13.34 -14.27 -17.48
N LEU A 338 13.07 -13.20 -16.72
CA LEU A 338 14.05 -12.17 -16.36
C LEU A 338 14.27 -12.09 -14.84
N THR A 339 13.58 -12.88 -14.04
CA THR A 339 13.66 -12.85 -12.56
C THR A 339 14.76 -13.75 -11.98
N GLY A 340 15.61 -14.35 -12.81
CA GLY A 340 16.72 -15.21 -12.37
C GLY A 340 18.02 -14.42 -12.15
N GLY A 341 18.49 -14.35 -10.90
CA GLY A 341 19.84 -13.85 -10.55
C GLY A 341 19.89 -12.44 -9.96
N LYS A 342 21.08 -12.02 -9.51
CA LYS A 342 21.31 -10.71 -8.84
C LYS A 342 21.31 -9.50 -9.79
N TYR A 343 21.39 -9.76 -11.10
CA TYR A 343 21.56 -8.74 -12.15
C TYR A 343 20.28 -7.96 -12.46
N PHE A 344 19.12 -8.63 -12.53
CA PHE A 344 17.86 -7.98 -12.82
C PHE A 344 17.20 -7.41 -11.56
N LYS A 345 16.87 -6.12 -11.56
CA LYS A 345 16.24 -5.40 -10.45
C LYS A 345 14.88 -4.81 -10.86
N PRO A 346 13.87 -4.74 -9.98
CA PRO A 346 12.60 -4.12 -10.36
C PRO A 346 12.75 -2.62 -10.64
N TYR A 347 12.42 -2.15 -11.85
CA TYR A 347 12.61 -0.74 -12.26
C TYR A 347 11.90 0.23 -11.32
N ARG A 348 10.64 -0.06 -10.98
CA ARG A 348 9.81 0.78 -10.11
C ARG A 348 10.41 0.99 -8.72
N GLN A 349 11.20 0.03 -8.22
CA GLN A 349 11.85 0.09 -6.90
C GLN A 349 13.26 0.71 -6.93
N ASN A 350 13.75 1.06 -8.12
CA ASN A 350 15.13 1.48 -8.33
C ASN A 350 15.25 2.75 -9.20
N TYR A 351 14.14 3.39 -9.58
CA TYR A 351 14.13 4.53 -10.49
C TYR A 351 15.01 5.72 -10.03
N ASN A 352 15.24 5.87 -8.72
CA ASN A 352 16.11 6.91 -8.13
C ASN A 352 17.56 6.46 -7.86
N ARG A 353 17.91 5.22 -8.20
CA ARG A 353 19.23 4.60 -7.93
C ARG A 353 19.65 3.71 -9.09
N LEU A 354 19.41 4.21 -10.30
CA LEU A 354 19.71 3.50 -11.52
C LEU A 354 21.22 3.41 -11.69
N LYS A 355 21.66 2.27 -12.20
CA LYS A 355 23.03 1.98 -12.56
C LYS A 355 23.09 1.57 -14.02
N GLY A 356 24.28 1.66 -14.60
CA GLY A 356 24.50 1.27 -15.97
C GLY A 356 24.15 -0.20 -16.19
N PHE A 357 23.77 -0.54 -17.42
CA PHE A 357 23.34 -1.90 -17.73
C PHE A 357 24.46 -2.94 -17.60
N GLU A 358 25.73 -2.56 -17.53
CA GLU A 358 26.81 -3.50 -17.18
C GLU A 358 26.68 -4.02 -15.75
N GLU A 359 26.16 -3.20 -14.84
CA GLU A 359 25.96 -3.58 -13.45
C GLU A 359 24.56 -4.18 -13.24
N HIS A 360 23.51 -3.50 -13.69
CA HIS A 360 22.12 -3.92 -13.49
C HIS A 360 21.22 -3.66 -14.71
N GLY A 361 20.47 -4.70 -15.08
CA GLY A 361 19.28 -4.53 -15.92
C GLY A 361 18.04 -4.35 -15.04
N TYR A 362 17.07 -3.54 -15.49
CA TYR A 362 15.84 -3.32 -14.73
C TYR A 362 14.65 -4.01 -15.37
N THR A 363 13.71 -4.55 -14.58
CA THR A 363 12.49 -5.18 -15.11
C THR A 363 11.26 -4.31 -14.83
N LEU A 364 10.39 -4.19 -15.83
CA LEU A 364 9.12 -3.49 -15.73
C LEU A 364 7.98 -4.41 -16.20
N SER A 365 7.08 -4.75 -15.29
CA SER A 365 5.85 -5.44 -15.66
C SER A 365 4.91 -4.46 -16.37
N LEU A 366 4.53 -4.81 -17.60
CA LEU A 366 3.65 -4.02 -18.45
C LEU A 366 2.18 -4.27 -18.08
N PRO A 367 1.33 -3.22 -18.05
CA PRO A 367 -0.08 -3.35 -17.71
C PRO A 367 -0.81 -4.25 -18.72
N HIS A 368 -1.64 -5.18 -18.23
CA HIS A 368 -2.45 -6.05 -19.09
C HIS A 368 -3.51 -5.25 -19.85
N THR A 369 -3.40 -5.20 -21.17
CA THR A 369 -4.36 -4.49 -22.02
C THR A 369 -5.39 -5.49 -22.57
N SER A 370 -6.59 -5.53 -22.00
CA SER A 370 -7.66 -6.43 -22.45
C SER A 370 -8.38 -5.85 -23.67
N ILE A 371 -8.05 -6.39 -24.85
CA ILE A 371 -8.69 -6.02 -26.13
C ILE A 371 -9.52 -7.21 -26.61
N LYS A 372 -10.76 -6.99 -27.06
CA LYS A 372 -11.63 -8.04 -27.60
C LYS A 372 -11.97 -7.82 -29.07
N VAL A 373 -11.74 -8.81 -29.92
CA VAL A 373 -12.20 -8.84 -31.32
C VAL A 373 -12.90 -10.17 -31.58
N GLY A 374 -14.06 -10.13 -32.23
CA GLY A 374 -14.89 -11.33 -32.45
C GLY A 374 -15.41 -11.97 -31.15
N GLY A 375 -15.57 -11.19 -30.07
CA GLY A 375 -16.01 -11.67 -28.76
C GLY A 375 -14.96 -12.39 -27.93
N MET A 376 -13.74 -12.56 -28.47
CA MET A 376 -12.62 -13.22 -27.77
C MET A 376 -11.56 -12.20 -27.36
N GLU A 377 -10.94 -12.43 -26.20
CA GLU A 377 -9.79 -11.66 -25.75
C GLU A 377 -8.56 -11.93 -26.62
N ILE A 378 -7.92 -10.86 -27.07
CA ILE A 378 -6.90 -10.90 -28.10
C ILE A 378 -5.54 -11.26 -27.50
N SER A 379 -5.05 -12.40 -27.95
CA SER A 379 -3.70 -12.91 -27.71
C SER A 379 -3.14 -13.40 -29.05
N GLY A 380 -1.83 -13.66 -29.12
CA GLY A 380 -1.23 -14.29 -30.31
C GLY A 380 -2.00 -15.54 -30.77
N THR A 381 -2.45 -16.37 -29.82
CA THR A 381 -3.23 -17.59 -30.12
C THR A 381 -4.63 -17.28 -30.63
N THR A 382 -5.31 -16.30 -30.02
CA THR A 382 -6.66 -15.91 -30.46
C THR A 382 -6.64 -15.28 -31.85
N MET A 383 -5.63 -14.47 -32.17
CA MET A 383 -5.48 -13.85 -33.49
C MET A 383 -5.26 -14.90 -34.58
N ARG A 384 -4.40 -15.90 -34.31
CA ARG A 384 -4.21 -17.03 -35.23
C ARG A 384 -5.50 -17.82 -35.44
N LYS A 385 -6.26 -18.10 -34.37
CA LYS A 385 -7.58 -18.77 -34.48
C LYS A 385 -8.61 -17.97 -35.28
N LEU A 386 -8.69 -16.66 -35.07
CA LEU A 386 -9.66 -15.80 -35.78
C LEU A 386 -9.40 -15.76 -37.28
N LEU A 387 -8.13 -15.65 -37.68
CA LEU A 387 -7.74 -15.49 -39.07
C LEU A 387 -7.50 -16.83 -39.79
N GLY A 388 -7.15 -17.89 -39.06
CA GLY A 388 -6.88 -19.23 -39.59
C GLY A 388 -8.04 -20.21 -39.52
N SER A 389 -9.15 -19.88 -38.85
CA SER A 389 -10.30 -20.79 -38.74
C SER A 389 -11.10 -20.87 -40.04
N GLU A 390 -11.47 -22.08 -40.45
CA GLU A 390 -12.37 -22.32 -41.59
C GLU A 390 -13.82 -21.90 -41.32
N LYS A 391 -14.18 -21.64 -40.04
CA LYS A 391 -15.53 -21.22 -39.62
C LYS A 391 -15.92 -19.82 -40.10
N PHE A 392 -14.93 -18.96 -40.37
CA PHE A 392 -15.17 -17.57 -40.78
C PHE A 392 -14.91 -17.43 -42.27
N ASP A 393 -15.90 -16.87 -42.98
CA ASP A 393 -15.75 -16.50 -44.39
C ASP A 393 -14.64 -15.44 -44.58
N ILE A 394 -14.21 -15.28 -45.83
CA ILE A 394 -13.13 -14.36 -46.21
C ILE A 394 -13.49 -12.92 -45.79
N ASP A 395 -14.74 -12.50 -45.94
CA ASP A 395 -15.17 -11.14 -45.61
C ASP A 395 -15.15 -10.85 -44.11
N SER A 396 -15.54 -11.82 -43.28
CA SER A 396 -15.44 -11.74 -41.83
C SER A 396 -13.99 -11.71 -41.38
N LYS A 397 -13.12 -12.50 -42.01
CA LYS A 397 -11.66 -12.45 -41.76
C LYS A 397 -11.08 -11.09 -42.15
N LYS A 398 -11.48 -10.51 -43.28
CA LYS A 398 -11.06 -9.15 -43.68
C LYS A 398 -11.51 -8.10 -42.65
N LYS A 399 -12.74 -8.21 -42.13
CA LYS A 399 -13.26 -7.36 -41.05
C LYS A 399 -12.47 -7.53 -39.75
N PHE A 400 -12.17 -8.77 -39.35
CA PHE A 400 -11.35 -9.04 -38.16
C PHE A 400 -9.92 -8.51 -38.33
N PHE A 401 -9.31 -8.68 -39.50
CA PHE A 401 -7.98 -8.18 -39.80
C PHE A 401 -7.91 -6.65 -39.65
N LYS A 402 -8.84 -5.94 -40.29
CA LYS A 402 -8.98 -4.47 -40.16
C LYS A 402 -9.14 -4.06 -38.70
N LYS A 403 -9.99 -4.75 -37.95
CA LYS A 403 -10.27 -4.45 -36.54
C LYS A 403 -9.11 -4.79 -35.60
N LEU A 404 -8.31 -5.81 -35.92
CA LEU A 404 -7.16 -6.24 -35.12
C LEU A 404 -5.95 -5.33 -35.33
N PHE A 405 -5.67 -4.94 -36.56
CA PHE A 405 -4.40 -4.30 -36.91
C PHE A 405 -4.51 -2.84 -37.32
N GLY A 406 -5.73 -2.32 -37.51
CA GLY A 406 -5.96 -0.92 -37.87
C GLY A 406 -5.58 -0.57 -39.31
N TYR A 407 -5.17 -1.55 -40.12
CA TYR A 407 -4.87 -1.40 -41.54
C TYR A 407 -5.34 -2.62 -42.33
N PHE A 408 -5.32 -2.54 -43.65
CA PHE A 408 -5.58 -3.66 -44.55
C PHE A 408 -4.60 -3.65 -45.72
N ASP A 409 -3.99 -4.80 -46.00
CA ASP A 409 -3.06 -5.03 -47.10
C ASP A 409 -3.29 -6.48 -47.57
N ASP A 410 -3.68 -6.66 -48.84
CA ASP A 410 -4.08 -7.96 -49.37
C ASP A 410 -2.97 -9.00 -49.24
N LYS A 411 -1.71 -8.61 -49.52
CA LYS A 411 -0.57 -9.53 -49.44
C LYS A 411 -0.29 -9.96 -47.99
N VAL A 412 -0.46 -9.06 -47.03
CA VAL A 412 -0.30 -9.39 -45.60
C VAL A 412 -1.48 -10.21 -45.08
N PHE A 413 -2.69 -9.93 -45.55
CA PHE A 413 -3.90 -10.69 -45.22
C PHE A 413 -3.80 -12.14 -45.71
N ASP A 414 -3.40 -12.35 -46.96
CA ASP A 414 -3.21 -13.68 -47.55
C ASP A 414 -2.11 -14.46 -46.82
N MET A 415 -1.02 -13.78 -46.45
CA MET A 415 0.04 -14.38 -45.64
C MET A 415 -0.47 -14.83 -44.26
N PHE A 416 -1.30 -14.04 -43.58
CA PHE A 416 -1.84 -14.39 -42.25
C PHE A 416 -2.85 -15.54 -42.34
N THR A 417 -3.74 -15.51 -43.32
CA THR A 417 -4.79 -16.54 -43.48
C THR A 417 -4.25 -17.86 -44.05
N GLY A 418 -3.20 -17.81 -44.89
CA GLY A 418 -2.52 -19.00 -45.41
C GLY A 418 -1.69 -19.74 -44.35
N VAL A 419 -1.08 -19.03 -43.40
CA VAL A 419 -0.13 -19.61 -42.43
C VAL A 419 -0.81 -20.11 -41.13
N PHE A 420 -2.05 -19.71 -40.83
CA PHE A 420 -2.70 -19.97 -39.53
C PHE A 420 -3.70 -21.14 -39.47
N LYS A 421 -3.76 -22.05 -40.46
CA LYS A 421 -4.69 -23.20 -40.41
C LYS A 421 -4.49 -24.08 -39.16
N GLU A 422 -5.54 -24.30 -38.34
CA GLU A 422 -5.51 -25.18 -37.15
C GLU A 422 -6.81 -26.02 -36.99
N ASP A 423 -6.64 -27.31 -36.65
CA ASP A 423 -7.67 -28.30 -36.30
C ASP A 423 -8.32 -28.05 -34.91
N ILE A 424 -9.63 -28.31 -34.78
CA ILE A 424 -10.42 -28.07 -33.55
C ILE A 424 -10.53 -29.36 -32.69
N LYS A 425 -10.10 -29.30 -31.41
CA LYS A 425 -10.39 -30.33 -30.38
C LYS A 425 -11.42 -29.83 -29.35
N LEU A 426 -12.44 -30.64 -29.04
CA LEU A 426 -13.44 -30.39 -27.99
C LEU A 426 -12.95 -30.89 -26.61
N ASN A 427 -13.34 -30.20 -25.53
CA ASN A 427 -13.07 -30.60 -24.15
C ASN A 427 -14.29 -31.31 -23.52
N VAL A 428 -14.73 -32.42 -24.13
CA VAL A 428 -15.81 -33.30 -23.66
C VAL A 428 -15.46 -34.72 -24.09
N ASN A 429 -15.62 -35.71 -23.21
CA ASN A 429 -15.36 -37.12 -23.51
C ASN A 429 -16.66 -37.95 -23.50
N VAL A 430 -16.63 -39.10 -24.19
CA VAL A 430 -17.71 -40.10 -24.10
C VAL A 430 -17.75 -40.63 -22.66
N GLY A 431 -18.92 -40.53 -22.02
CA GLY A 431 -19.14 -40.86 -20.61
C GLY A 431 -19.51 -39.66 -19.73
N ASP A 432 -19.14 -38.44 -20.12
CA ASP A 432 -19.36 -37.22 -19.34
C ASP A 432 -20.86 -36.88 -19.18
N THR A 433 -21.23 -36.19 -18.10
CA THR A 433 -22.61 -35.71 -17.90
C THR A 433 -22.73 -34.23 -18.22
N ILE A 434 -23.61 -33.90 -19.17
CA ILE A 434 -23.87 -32.54 -19.64
C ILE A 434 -25.31 -32.12 -19.31
N LEU A 435 -25.54 -30.80 -19.22
CA LEU A 435 -26.88 -30.24 -19.01
C LEU A 435 -27.53 -29.83 -20.34
N VAL A 436 -28.78 -30.24 -20.52
CA VAL A 436 -29.55 -30.16 -21.76
C VAL A 436 -30.96 -29.58 -21.51
N GLY A 437 -31.72 -29.34 -22.59
CA GLY A 437 -33.09 -28.82 -22.56
C GLY A 437 -33.17 -27.30 -22.72
N LYS A 438 -34.38 -26.76 -22.97
CA LYS A 438 -34.61 -25.31 -23.22
C LYS A 438 -34.02 -24.42 -22.13
N PHE A 439 -34.06 -24.89 -20.87
CA PHE A 439 -33.53 -24.20 -19.69
C PHE A 439 -32.20 -24.77 -19.16
N LYS A 440 -31.59 -25.73 -19.87
CA LYS A 440 -30.26 -26.32 -19.54
C LYS A 440 -30.16 -26.86 -18.10
N ASN A 441 -31.16 -27.60 -17.69
CA ASN A 441 -31.35 -28.14 -16.34
C ASN A 441 -31.51 -29.68 -16.29
N LYS A 442 -31.69 -30.35 -17.44
CA LYS A 442 -31.81 -31.81 -17.51
C LYS A 442 -30.43 -32.43 -17.73
N LYS A 443 -30.05 -33.43 -16.91
CA LYS A 443 -28.75 -34.14 -17.05
C LYS A 443 -28.83 -35.19 -18.16
N MET A 444 -27.78 -35.31 -18.97
CA MET A 444 -27.66 -36.32 -20.04
C MET A 444 -26.21 -36.80 -20.12
N LYS A 445 -25.99 -38.11 -20.31
CA LYS A 445 -24.66 -38.69 -20.54
C LYS A 445 -24.24 -38.59 -22.01
N VAL A 446 -22.97 -38.30 -22.25
CA VAL A 446 -22.35 -38.31 -23.58
C VAL A 446 -22.08 -39.77 -23.98
N LYS A 447 -22.64 -40.18 -25.11
CA LYS A 447 -22.53 -41.50 -25.73
C LYS A 447 -21.70 -41.47 -27.02
N SER A 448 -21.76 -40.38 -27.78
CA SER A 448 -20.98 -40.19 -29.00
C SER A 448 -20.61 -38.73 -29.21
N ILE A 449 -19.47 -38.49 -29.86
CA ILE A 449 -19.00 -37.16 -30.26
C ILE A 449 -18.68 -37.25 -31.74
N GLY A 450 -19.26 -36.37 -32.55
CA GLY A 450 -19.15 -36.41 -34.00
C GLY A 450 -19.10 -35.01 -34.62
N LYS A 451 -19.38 -34.93 -35.92
CA LYS A 451 -19.59 -33.67 -36.65
C LYS A 451 -20.90 -33.79 -37.43
N ASP A 452 -21.60 -32.67 -37.63
CA ASP A 452 -22.73 -32.62 -38.56
C ASP A 452 -22.24 -32.40 -40.00
N ASP A 453 -23.18 -32.39 -40.96
CA ASP A 453 -22.91 -32.21 -42.39
C ASP A 453 -22.23 -30.86 -42.73
N HIS A 454 -22.19 -29.93 -41.76
CA HIS A 454 -21.56 -28.62 -41.87
C HIS A 454 -20.23 -28.56 -41.10
N GLY A 455 -19.70 -29.72 -40.68
CA GLY A 455 -18.43 -29.85 -39.97
C GLY A 455 -18.46 -29.39 -38.51
N MET A 456 -19.63 -29.06 -37.96
CA MET A 456 -19.76 -28.55 -36.61
C MET A 456 -19.76 -29.69 -35.59
N PRO A 457 -19.03 -29.57 -34.47
CA PRO A 457 -18.97 -30.66 -33.50
C PRO A 457 -20.33 -30.96 -32.87
N THR A 458 -20.69 -32.25 -32.83
CA THR A 458 -21.91 -32.76 -32.23
C THR A 458 -21.61 -33.64 -31.02
N ILE A 459 -22.52 -33.63 -30.05
CA ILE A 459 -22.51 -34.51 -28.88
C ILE A 459 -23.85 -35.24 -28.89
N ASN A 460 -23.82 -36.57 -29.00
CA ASN A 460 -24.99 -37.44 -29.21
C ASN A 460 -25.84 -37.01 -30.42
N GLY A 461 -25.20 -36.66 -31.54
CA GLY A 461 -25.88 -36.23 -32.76
C GLY A 461 -26.51 -34.83 -32.70
N ARG A 462 -26.34 -34.07 -31.60
CA ARG A 462 -26.85 -32.69 -31.47
C ARG A 462 -25.70 -31.70 -31.40
N LYS A 463 -25.90 -30.49 -31.93
CA LYS A 463 -24.88 -29.43 -31.97
C LYS A 463 -24.32 -29.13 -30.57
N ALA A 464 -23.00 -29.13 -30.41
CA ALA A 464 -22.33 -28.93 -29.12
C ALA A 464 -22.75 -27.62 -28.40
N THR A 465 -23.14 -26.59 -29.16
CA THR A 465 -23.66 -25.30 -28.65
C THR A 465 -24.97 -25.39 -27.86
N THR A 466 -25.70 -26.51 -27.94
CA THR A 466 -26.99 -26.69 -27.28
C THR A 466 -26.87 -27.16 -25.82
N PHE A 467 -25.65 -27.32 -25.32
CA PHE A 467 -25.37 -27.90 -24.01
C PHE A 467 -24.60 -26.94 -23.08
N ARG A 468 -24.63 -27.20 -21.77
CA ARG A 468 -23.83 -26.48 -20.77
C ARG A 468 -23.11 -27.47 -19.86
N TYR A 469 -21.85 -27.19 -19.57
CA TYR A 469 -21.12 -27.89 -18.52
C TYR A 469 -21.68 -27.44 -17.16
N GLY A 470 -22.06 -28.38 -16.29
CA GLY A 470 -22.57 -28.05 -14.97
C GLY A 470 -21.50 -27.31 -14.16
N LYS A 471 -21.71 -26.03 -13.85
CA LYS A 471 -20.91 -25.29 -12.86
C LYS A 471 -21.79 -25.04 -11.64
N GLU A 472 -21.59 -25.82 -10.59
CA GLU A 472 -21.85 -25.38 -9.23
C GLU A 472 -20.51 -25.13 -8.54
N VAL A 473 -20.02 -23.89 -8.61
CA VAL A 473 -19.14 -23.36 -7.56
C VAL A 473 -19.53 -21.90 -7.38
N ASN A 474 -20.31 -21.64 -6.32
CA ASN A 474 -20.60 -20.30 -5.86
C ASN A 474 -19.37 -19.82 -5.08
N ILE A 475 -18.53 -18.99 -5.72
CA ILE A 475 -17.22 -18.54 -5.20
C ILE A 475 -17.34 -17.78 -3.86
N PHE A 476 -18.54 -17.33 -3.48
CA PHE A 476 -18.80 -16.63 -2.22
C PHE A 476 -19.25 -17.51 -1.05
N LYS A 477 -19.39 -18.84 -1.24
CA LYS A 477 -19.79 -19.72 -0.14
C LYS A 477 -18.65 -19.93 0.87
N GLU A 478 -17.41 -20.00 0.38
CA GLU A 478 -16.20 -20.23 1.17
C GLU A 478 -15.78 -18.99 1.99
N GLU A 479 -15.89 -17.78 1.43
CA GLU A 479 -15.69 -16.54 2.21
C GLU A 479 -16.82 -16.28 3.21
N ARG A 480 -18.06 -16.69 2.91
CA ARG A 480 -19.15 -16.67 3.91
C ARG A 480 -18.87 -17.61 5.07
N GLU A 481 -18.26 -18.79 4.84
CA GLU A 481 -17.87 -19.71 5.92
C GLU A 481 -16.77 -19.12 6.80
N LEU A 482 -15.75 -18.46 6.23
CA LEU A 482 -14.76 -17.69 7.01
C LEU A 482 -15.39 -16.51 7.75
N LEU A 483 -16.38 -15.83 7.14
CA LEU A 483 -17.15 -14.75 7.75
C LEU A 483 -18.08 -15.23 8.89
N LEU A 484 -18.38 -16.53 8.96
CA LEU A 484 -19.27 -17.14 9.96
C LEU A 484 -18.53 -17.65 11.21
N MET A 485 -17.20 -17.73 11.17
CA MET A 485 -16.40 -18.28 12.30
C MET A 485 -16.37 -17.35 13.52
N GLY A 486 -16.44 -16.03 13.33
CA GLY A 486 -16.46 -15.04 14.43
C GLY A 486 -17.84 -14.80 15.05
N GLY A 487 -18.90 -15.43 14.53
CA GLY A 487 -20.26 -15.28 15.04
C GLY A 487 -20.73 -13.83 15.19
N ALA A 488 -21.44 -13.54 16.28
CA ALA A 488 -21.91 -12.20 16.60
C ALA A 488 -20.81 -11.26 17.13
N TYR A 489 -19.67 -11.84 17.57
CA TYR A 489 -18.50 -11.11 18.08
C TYR A 489 -17.70 -10.43 16.96
N GLY A 490 -17.78 -10.96 15.73
CA GLY A 490 -17.11 -10.40 14.55
C GLY A 490 -15.70 -10.93 14.34
N HIS A 491 -15.00 -10.40 13.33
CA HIS A 491 -13.60 -10.77 13.04
C HIS A 491 -12.64 -9.87 13.79
N MET A 492 -11.69 -10.49 14.49
CA MET A 492 -10.51 -9.79 15.01
C MET A 492 -9.58 -9.41 13.85
N ALA A 493 -9.05 -8.19 13.88
CA ALA A 493 -8.14 -7.65 12.87
C ALA A 493 -6.70 -8.14 13.08
N HIS A 494 -5.97 -8.37 11.99
CA HIS A 494 -4.51 -8.34 12.05
C HIS A 494 -4.01 -6.90 12.16
N PRO A 495 -2.77 -6.66 12.61
CA PRO A 495 -2.22 -5.30 12.63
C PRO A 495 -2.29 -4.61 11.26
N PHE A 496 -1.98 -5.31 10.17
CA PHE A 496 -2.04 -4.74 8.82
C PHE A 496 -3.47 -4.52 8.27
N ASP A 497 -4.50 -4.98 8.98
CA ASP A 497 -5.91 -4.72 8.61
C ASP A 497 -6.38 -3.37 9.18
N ASP A 498 -5.68 -2.80 10.16
CA ASP A 498 -5.99 -1.48 10.75
C ASP A 498 -5.14 -0.40 10.09
N TYR A 499 -5.75 0.33 9.16
CA TYR A 499 -5.10 1.42 8.43
C TYR A 499 -4.74 2.62 9.31
N GLY A 500 -5.29 2.73 10.53
CA GLY A 500 -4.95 3.80 11.46
C GLY A 500 -3.67 3.52 12.27
N LEU A 501 -3.04 2.36 12.12
CA LEU A 501 -1.72 2.12 12.73
C LEU A 501 -0.62 2.81 11.92
N THR A 502 0.28 3.48 12.63
CA THR A 502 1.49 4.07 12.06
C THR A 502 2.57 3.03 11.76
N PHE A 503 3.49 3.34 10.85
CA PHE A 503 4.64 2.46 10.59
C PHE A 503 5.50 2.23 11.84
N GLY A 504 5.63 3.24 12.70
CA GLY A 504 6.29 3.12 14.01
C GLY A 504 5.60 2.12 14.92
N GLU A 505 4.27 2.18 15.04
CA GLU A 505 3.49 1.22 15.82
C GLU A 505 3.55 -0.20 15.24
N LEU A 506 3.50 -0.34 13.92
CA LEU A 506 3.66 -1.64 13.25
C LEU A 506 5.04 -2.25 13.55
N LYS A 507 6.11 -1.44 13.55
CA LYS A 507 7.45 -1.87 13.94
C LYS A 507 7.53 -2.24 15.43
N ASP A 508 6.86 -1.49 16.30
CA ASP A 508 6.81 -1.78 17.73
C ASP A 508 6.07 -3.10 18.01
N ILE A 509 4.93 -3.34 17.35
CA ILE A 509 4.20 -4.62 17.44
C ILE A 509 5.10 -5.79 17.02
N ILE A 510 5.86 -5.65 15.93
CA ILE A 510 6.84 -6.67 15.51
C ILE A 510 7.90 -6.87 16.59
N ASP A 511 8.45 -5.80 17.14
CA ASP A 511 9.51 -5.88 18.13
C ASP A 511 9.04 -6.51 19.46
N LEU A 512 7.95 -6.00 20.03
CA LEU A 512 7.30 -6.54 21.23
C LEU A 512 6.91 -8.01 21.02
N GLY A 513 6.35 -8.33 19.86
CA GLY A 513 6.05 -9.70 19.43
C GLY A 513 7.24 -10.62 19.54
N LEU A 514 8.32 -10.30 18.85
CA LEU A 514 9.53 -11.12 18.82
C LEU A 514 10.26 -11.17 20.16
N GLN A 515 10.08 -10.19 21.03
CA GLN A 515 10.57 -10.21 22.42
C GLN A 515 9.71 -11.06 23.37
N GLY A 516 8.49 -11.43 22.96
CA GLY A 516 7.52 -12.09 23.82
C GLY A 516 6.88 -11.14 24.84
N LYS A 517 6.75 -9.85 24.51
CA LYS A 517 6.25 -8.77 25.38
C LYS A 517 4.95 -8.14 24.87
N LEU A 518 4.12 -8.90 24.16
CA LEU A 518 2.80 -8.43 23.70
C LEU A 518 1.75 -8.35 24.83
N ASP A 519 2.13 -8.75 26.04
CA ASP A 519 1.31 -8.72 27.25
C ASP A 519 1.38 -7.37 28.00
N LYS A 520 1.85 -6.31 27.33
CA LYS A 520 2.05 -4.96 27.90
C LYS A 520 0.79 -4.36 28.50
N GLU A 521 -0.36 -4.54 27.84
CA GLU A 521 -1.66 -4.04 28.31
C GLU A 521 -2.46 -5.10 29.03
N GLU A 522 -2.60 -6.28 28.42
CA GLU A 522 -3.34 -7.41 28.94
C GLU A 522 -2.66 -8.71 28.56
N ALA A 523 -2.92 -9.77 29.33
CA ALA A 523 -2.37 -11.09 29.06
C ALA A 523 -2.72 -11.56 27.63
N VAL A 524 -1.72 -12.04 26.90
CA VAL A 524 -1.91 -12.61 25.56
C VAL A 524 -2.68 -13.92 25.70
N THR A 525 -3.79 -14.03 24.97
CA THR A 525 -4.62 -15.25 25.00
C THR A 525 -4.51 -16.01 23.70
N GLU A 526 -4.68 -17.32 23.78
CA GLU A 526 -4.75 -18.18 22.61
C GLU A 526 -5.99 -17.87 21.78
N LYS A 527 -5.81 -17.74 20.47
CA LYS A 527 -6.92 -17.77 19.52
C LYS A 527 -7.28 -19.22 19.26
N LEU A 528 -8.55 -19.56 19.44
CA LEU A 528 -9.03 -20.93 19.35
C LEU A 528 -9.82 -21.17 18.05
N ASP A 529 -9.57 -22.33 17.44
CA ASP A 529 -10.26 -22.84 16.24
C ASP A 529 -11.41 -23.77 16.64
N GLY A 530 -12.45 -23.20 17.25
CA GLY A 530 -13.62 -23.95 17.70
C GLY A 530 -14.90 -23.53 17.01
N GLN A 531 -16.00 -23.71 17.74
CA GLN A 531 -17.32 -23.23 17.34
C GLN A 531 -17.74 -22.07 18.23
N ASN A 532 -17.59 -20.86 17.69
CA ASN A 532 -17.92 -19.64 18.40
C ASN A 532 -19.43 -19.52 18.69
N ILE A 533 -19.84 -18.95 19.82
CA ILE A 533 -21.21 -18.46 20.05
C ILE A 533 -21.16 -17.40 21.17
N MET A 534 -22.10 -16.46 21.19
CA MET A 534 -22.25 -15.55 22.32
C MET A 534 -23.36 -16.03 23.25
N ILE A 535 -23.18 -15.87 24.56
CA ILE A 535 -24.19 -16.23 25.57
C ILE A 535 -24.44 -15.08 26.55
N SER A 536 -25.66 -14.98 27.06
CA SER A 536 -26.07 -14.04 28.09
C SER A 536 -27.11 -14.67 29.02
N ALA A 537 -27.56 -13.92 30.02
CA ALA A 537 -28.67 -14.29 30.89
C ALA A 537 -29.74 -13.19 30.87
N ILE A 538 -30.98 -13.57 30.63
CA ILE A 538 -32.18 -12.72 30.68
C ILE A 538 -33.17 -13.37 31.64
N ASP A 539 -33.57 -12.62 32.67
CA ASP A 539 -34.48 -13.05 33.74
C ASP A 539 -34.06 -14.41 34.34
N GLY A 540 -32.75 -14.55 34.60
CA GLY A 540 -32.15 -15.77 35.14
C GLY A 540 -32.01 -16.94 34.16
N LYS A 541 -32.43 -16.78 32.90
CA LYS A 541 -32.36 -17.84 31.87
C LYS A 541 -31.25 -17.58 30.88
N ALA A 542 -30.49 -18.62 30.56
CA ALA A 542 -29.44 -18.53 29.55
C ALA A 542 -30.04 -18.34 28.14
N VAL A 543 -29.45 -17.42 27.39
CA VAL A 543 -29.75 -17.17 25.97
C VAL A 543 -28.46 -17.14 25.15
N ALA A 544 -28.55 -17.50 23.88
CA ALA A 544 -27.42 -17.55 22.96
C ALA A 544 -27.65 -16.79 21.66
N ALA A 545 -26.57 -16.30 21.06
CA ALA A 545 -26.59 -15.55 19.81
C ALA A 545 -25.43 -15.97 18.90
N ARG A 546 -25.73 -16.31 17.65
CA ARG A 546 -24.72 -16.63 16.60
C ARG A 546 -24.47 -15.47 15.66
N ASN A 547 -25.37 -14.50 15.57
CA ASN A 547 -25.19 -13.32 14.74
C ASN A 547 -25.86 -12.08 15.37
N LYS A 548 -25.58 -10.89 14.80
CA LYS A 548 -26.15 -9.61 15.29
C LYS A 548 -27.68 -9.59 15.27
N GLY A 549 -28.32 -10.35 14.38
CA GLY A 549 -29.77 -10.48 14.35
C GLY A 549 -30.32 -11.23 15.57
N ASP A 550 -29.61 -12.26 16.04
CA ASP A 550 -29.98 -12.97 17.26
C ASP A 550 -29.83 -12.06 18.49
N LEU A 551 -28.71 -11.32 18.59
CA LEU A 551 -28.48 -10.34 19.67
C LEU A 551 -29.66 -9.37 19.76
N LYS A 552 -30.02 -8.74 18.63
CA LYS A 552 -31.13 -7.79 18.53
C LYS A 552 -32.50 -8.35 18.93
N ARG A 553 -32.70 -9.67 18.84
CA ARG A 553 -33.95 -10.35 19.25
C ARG A 553 -33.93 -10.84 20.71
N GLY A 554 -32.88 -10.51 21.48
CA GLY A 554 -32.73 -11.00 22.85
C GLY A 554 -32.11 -12.41 22.94
N GLY A 555 -31.54 -12.91 21.86
CA GLY A 555 -30.97 -14.25 21.78
C GLY A 555 -31.98 -15.38 21.59
N MET A 556 -31.49 -16.59 21.77
CA MET A 556 -32.23 -17.83 21.62
C MET A 556 -32.02 -18.70 22.86
N ASP A 557 -33.10 -19.24 23.40
CA ASP A 557 -33.03 -20.28 24.43
C ASP A 557 -32.56 -21.63 23.85
N LEU A 558 -32.54 -22.67 24.67
CA LEU A 558 -32.15 -24.01 24.25
C LEU A 558 -32.99 -24.53 23.07
N LYS A 559 -34.30 -24.27 23.05
CA LYS A 559 -35.19 -24.70 21.96
C LYS A 559 -34.86 -23.94 20.67
N GLY A 560 -34.60 -22.64 20.77
CA GLY A 560 -34.15 -21.82 19.65
C GLY A 560 -32.82 -22.28 19.07
N VAL A 561 -31.85 -22.65 19.92
CA VAL A 561 -30.58 -23.24 19.50
C VAL A 561 -30.81 -24.59 18.80
N GLN A 562 -31.63 -25.47 19.35
CA GLN A 562 -31.98 -26.76 18.73
C GLN A 562 -32.60 -26.56 17.34
N ALA A 563 -33.57 -25.66 17.21
CA ALA A 563 -34.22 -25.36 15.94
C ALA A 563 -33.23 -24.79 14.91
N LYS A 564 -32.35 -23.87 15.34
CA LYS A 564 -31.36 -23.23 14.46
C LYS A 564 -30.37 -24.23 13.87
N PHE A 565 -29.97 -25.24 14.65
CA PHE A 565 -28.97 -26.22 14.23
C PHE A 565 -29.55 -27.55 13.74
N ALA A 566 -30.88 -27.70 13.67
CA ALA A 566 -31.55 -28.96 13.33
C ALA A 566 -31.07 -29.58 11.99
N ASN A 567 -30.79 -28.74 10.98
CA ASN A 567 -30.38 -29.16 9.64
C ASN A 567 -28.85 -29.23 9.45
N HIS A 568 -28.05 -29.06 10.51
CA HIS A 568 -26.60 -29.20 10.44
C HIS A 568 -26.19 -30.66 10.64
N ILE A 569 -24.94 -30.98 10.28
CA ILE A 569 -24.37 -32.30 10.58
C ILE A 569 -24.49 -32.58 12.10
N PRO A 570 -24.81 -33.83 12.52
CA PRO A 570 -25.13 -34.14 13.91
C PRO A 570 -24.06 -33.66 14.90
N SER A 571 -22.78 -33.82 14.56
CA SER A 571 -21.67 -33.41 15.41
C SER A 571 -21.60 -31.89 15.66
N VAL A 572 -21.96 -31.06 14.68
CA VAL A 572 -22.07 -29.60 14.83
C VAL A 572 -23.29 -29.25 15.68
N ARG A 573 -24.45 -29.84 15.38
CA ARG A 573 -25.68 -29.62 16.14
C ARG A 573 -25.47 -29.95 17.61
N ASP A 574 -24.88 -31.10 17.89
CA ASP A 574 -24.68 -31.63 19.23
C ASP A 574 -23.72 -30.75 20.03
N ALA A 575 -22.67 -30.22 19.41
CA ALA A 575 -21.77 -29.27 20.06
C ALA A 575 -22.52 -28.03 20.59
N PHE A 576 -23.36 -27.39 19.77
CA PHE A 576 -24.14 -26.21 20.20
C PHE A 576 -25.27 -26.56 21.19
N VAL A 577 -25.98 -27.67 20.98
CA VAL A 577 -27.11 -28.04 21.84
C VAL A 577 -26.63 -28.51 23.21
N PHE A 578 -25.60 -29.35 23.28
CA PHE A 578 -25.07 -29.84 24.56
C PHE A 578 -24.35 -28.73 25.33
N SER A 579 -23.60 -27.85 24.66
CA SER A 579 -22.99 -26.70 25.33
C SER A 579 -24.05 -25.75 25.90
N MET A 580 -25.11 -25.44 25.15
CA MET A 580 -26.20 -24.59 25.63
C MET A 580 -26.94 -25.23 26.80
N LYS A 581 -27.12 -26.56 26.79
CA LYS A 581 -27.74 -27.29 27.91
C LYS A 581 -26.89 -27.17 29.19
N ASP A 582 -25.59 -27.40 29.10
CA ASP A 582 -24.69 -27.30 30.26
C ASP A 582 -24.61 -25.84 30.78
N ILE A 583 -24.55 -24.86 29.87
CA ILE A 583 -24.57 -23.43 30.23
C ILE A 583 -25.89 -23.04 30.91
N ALA A 584 -27.04 -23.43 30.37
CA ALA A 584 -28.35 -23.12 30.96
C ALA A 584 -28.45 -23.65 32.39
N SER A 585 -28.03 -24.91 32.61
CA SER A 585 -28.03 -25.51 33.95
C SER A 585 -27.10 -24.80 34.95
N SER A 586 -26.06 -24.14 34.45
CA SER A 586 -25.11 -23.37 35.25
C SER A 586 -25.64 -21.97 35.58
N VAL A 587 -26.25 -21.30 34.60
CA VAL A 587 -26.82 -19.95 34.72
C VAL A 587 -28.04 -19.95 35.66
N GLU A 588 -28.91 -20.96 35.58
CA GLU A 588 -30.08 -21.09 36.48
C GLU A 588 -29.71 -21.21 37.96
N LYS A 589 -28.47 -21.64 38.27
CA LYS A 589 -27.94 -21.79 39.63
C LYS A 589 -27.03 -20.64 40.06
N MET A 590 -26.76 -19.71 39.16
CA MET A 590 -25.98 -18.52 39.44
C MET A 590 -26.77 -17.58 40.35
N SER A 591 -26.10 -16.91 41.28
CA SER A 591 -26.78 -15.90 42.10
C SER A 591 -27.27 -14.75 41.22
N GLU A 592 -28.40 -14.14 41.59
CA GLU A 592 -28.95 -12.98 40.85
C GLU A 592 -27.92 -11.83 40.76
N LYS A 593 -27.17 -11.62 41.86
CA LYS A 593 -26.07 -10.64 41.91
C LYS A 593 -24.97 -10.93 40.88
N ASP A 594 -24.51 -12.17 40.79
CA ASP A 594 -23.46 -12.56 39.85
C ASP A 594 -23.97 -12.47 38.40
N SER A 595 -25.21 -12.92 38.16
CA SER A 595 -25.87 -12.85 36.86
C SER A 595 -26.01 -11.40 36.39
N LEU A 596 -26.48 -10.50 37.26
CA LEU A 596 -26.60 -9.08 36.95
C LEU A 596 -25.23 -8.44 36.69
N ALA A 597 -24.22 -8.76 37.51
CA ALA A 597 -22.87 -8.21 37.35
C ALA A 597 -22.20 -8.64 36.03
N LEU A 598 -22.41 -9.87 35.58
CA LEU A 598 -21.82 -10.39 34.35
C LEU A 598 -22.65 -10.04 33.12
N PHE A 599 -23.95 -10.30 33.14
CA PHE A 599 -24.81 -10.28 31.96
C PHE A 599 -25.70 -9.03 31.87
N ASN A 600 -25.95 -8.34 32.98
CA ASN A 600 -26.77 -7.13 33.04
C ASN A 600 -28.12 -7.29 32.31
N ASN A 601 -28.81 -8.40 32.61
CA ASN A 601 -30.08 -8.80 32.00
C ASN A 601 -30.12 -8.71 30.47
N GLY A 602 -29.15 -9.34 29.79
CA GLY A 602 -29.08 -9.36 28.32
C GLY A 602 -28.37 -8.18 27.67
N LYS A 603 -27.84 -7.21 28.43
CA LYS A 603 -27.05 -6.09 27.89
C LYS A 603 -25.57 -6.43 27.71
N ASN A 604 -25.07 -7.44 28.41
CA ASN A 604 -23.69 -7.92 28.28
C ASN A 604 -23.69 -9.36 27.76
N TRP A 605 -22.79 -9.68 26.83
CA TRP A 605 -22.72 -10.98 26.18
C TRP A 605 -21.32 -11.56 26.23
N ALA A 606 -21.20 -12.76 26.79
CA ALA A 606 -19.96 -13.52 26.84
C ALA A 606 -19.69 -14.18 25.50
N ASN A 607 -18.54 -13.90 24.91
CA ASN A 607 -18.04 -14.62 23.75
C ASN A 607 -17.40 -15.93 24.20
N ILE A 608 -17.89 -17.05 23.65
CA ILE A 608 -17.39 -18.38 24.00
C ILE A 608 -16.97 -19.13 22.75
N GLU A 609 -16.01 -20.03 22.96
CA GLU A 609 -15.55 -20.97 21.95
C GLU A 609 -15.80 -22.40 22.44
N ILE A 610 -16.55 -23.17 21.66
CA ILE A 610 -16.87 -24.56 21.96
C ILE A 610 -15.86 -25.46 21.24
N ILE A 611 -15.06 -26.18 22.02
CA ILE A 611 -14.13 -27.21 21.55
C ILE A 611 -14.79 -28.57 21.74
N TYR A 612 -15.17 -29.20 20.64
CA TYR A 612 -15.88 -30.49 20.65
C TYR A 612 -15.08 -31.55 19.89
N PRO A 613 -14.50 -32.57 20.56
CA PRO A 613 -13.64 -33.58 19.93
C PRO A 613 -14.30 -34.36 18.81
N GLU A 614 -15.62 -34.52 18.85
CA GLU A 614 -16.41 -35.20 17.84
C GLU A 614 -16.68 -34.31 16.61
N ASN A 615 -16.36 -33.00 16.67
CA ASN A 615 -16.44 -32.06 15.55
C ASN A 615 -15.24 -31.11 15.50
N LYS A 616 -14.07 -31.66 15.14
CA LYS A 616 -12.81 -30.91 15.02
C LYS A 616 -12.84 -30.03 13.75
N ASN A 617 -12.31 -28.81 13.87
CA ASN A 617 -12.01 -27.96 12.73
C ASN A 617 -10.64 -28.33 12.15
N VAL A 618 -9.69 -27.39 12.10
CA VAL A 618 -8.33 -27.58 11.63
C VAL A 618 -7.39 -27.99 12.78
N ILE A 619 -7.52 -27.37 13.95
CA ILE A 619 -6.72 -27.74 15.13
C ILE A 619 -7.34 -28.91 15.90
N ASP A 620 -6.53 -29.95 16.13
CA ASP A 620 -6.87 -31.05 17.02
C ASP A 620 -6.28 -30.80 18.42
N TYR A 621 -7.07 -30.24 19.32
CA TYR A 621 -6.65 -29.93 20.69
C TYR A 621 -6.37 -31.19 21.56
N ASP A 622 -6.66 -32.41 21.07
CA ASP A 622 -6.35 -33.68 21.72
C ASP A 622 -6.83 -33.76 23.19
N GLY A 623 -7.94 -33.08 23.51
CA GLY A 623 -8.52 -32.98 24.85
C GLY A 623 -10.01 -33.29 24.87
N GLY A 624 -10.62 -33.26 26.06
CA GLY A 624 -12.06 -33.45 26.24
C GLY A 624 -12.90 -32.25 25.77
N ALA A 625 -14.21 -32.44 25.65
CA ALA A 625 -15.16 -31.39 25.32
C ALA A 625 -15.03 -30.21 26.30
N THR A 626 -14.74 -29.02 25.77
CA THR A 626 -14.42 -27.82 26.57
C THR A 626 -15.14 -26.58 26.03
N ILE A 627 -15.64 -25.74 26.92
CA ILE A 627 -16.14 -24.39 26.62
C ILE A 627 -15.13 -23.40 27.18
N VAL A 628 -14.62 -22.53 26.32
CA VAL A 628 -13.69 -21.46 26.69
C VAL A 628 -14.42 -20.12 26.66
N PHE A 629 -14.46 -19.43 27.80
CA PHE A 629 -15.00 -18.08 27.91
C PHE A 629 -13.91 -17.05 27.62
N HIS A 630 -14.03 -16.27 26.55
CA HIS A 630 -13.05 -15.25 26.18
C HIS A 630 -13.27 -13.93 26.94
N GLY A 631 -14.25 -13.15 26.51
CA GLY A 631 -14.57 -11.83 27.08
C GLY A 631 -16.07 -11.62 27.14
N ILE A 632 -16.52 -10.63 27.91
CA ILE A 632 -17.93 -10.25 27.98
C ILE A 632 -18.08 -8.83 27.49
N LEU A 633 -18.65 -8.67 26.29
CA LEU A 633 -18.87 -7.37 25.68
C LEU A 633 -20.13 -6.72 26.25
N LYS A 634 -20.05 -5.41 26.48
CA LYS A 634 -21.18 -4.55 26.81
C LYS A 634 -21.73 -3.97 25.52
N TYR A 635 -23.04 -4.00 25.33
CA TYR A 635 -23.69 -3.41 24.16
C TYR A 635 -24.50 -2.18 24.58
N ASN A 636 -24.43 -1.13 23.76
CA ASN A 636 -25.36 0.00 23.86
C ASN A 636 -26.71 -0.33 23.21
N GLU A 637 -27.67 0.59 23.27
CA GLU A 637 -29.02 0.41 22.71
C GLU A 637 -29.03 0.18 21.19
N ALA A 638 -28.00 0.67 20.48
CA ALA A 638 -27.82 0.45 19.04
C ALA A 638 -27.18 -0.92 18.72
N TRP A 639 -26.94 -1.77 19.73
CA TRP A 639 -26.22 -3.04 19.61
C TRP A 639 -24.83 -2.87 19.00
N ILE A 640 -24.14 -1.83 19.47
CA ILE A 640 -22.73 -1.56 19.20
C ILE A 640 -21.95 -1.85 20.49
N PRO A 641 -20.83 -2.59 20.42
CA PRO A 641 -19.97 -2.80 21.58
C PRO A 641 -19.51 -1.46 22.15
N SER A 642 -19.74 -1.22 23.44
CA SER A 642 -19.38 0.02 24.16
C SER A 642 -18.31 -0.20 25.23
N GLY A 643 -17.82 -1.44 25.37
CA GLY A 643 -16.77 -1.83 26.30
C GLY A 643 -16.90 -3.29 26.68
N GLU A 644 -16.21 -3.68 27.75
CA GLU A 644 -16.22 -5.05 28.26
C GLU A 644 -16.31 -5.12 29.79
N VAL A 645 -16.71 -6.28 30.31
CA VAL A 645 -16.62 -6.59 31.73
C VAL A 645 -15.19 -7.01 32.03
N ARG A 646 -14.50 -6.27 32.91
CA ARG A 646 -13.11 -6.56 33.29
C ARG A 646 -12.95 -8.00 33.77
N SER A 647 -12.10 -8.74 33.07
CA SER A 647 -11.83 -10.18 33.30
C SER A 647 -13.09 -11.05 33.27
N GLY A 648 -14.12 -10.64 32.52
CA GLY A 648 -15.44 -11.26 32.52
C GLY A 648 -15.41 -12.76 32.19
N GLY A 649 -14.64 -13.17 31.18
CA GLY A 649 -14.52 -14.58 30.80
C GLY A 649 -13.96 -15.46 31.92
N LYS A 650 -12.90 -15.00 32.60
CA LYS A 650 -12.32 -15.69 33.77
C LYS A 650 -13.32 -15.78 34.92
N LYS A 651 -13.94 -14.65 35.29
CA LYS A 651 -14.93 -14.60 36.39
C LYS A 651 -16.11 -15.53 36.14
N LEU A 652 -16.63 -15.54 34.90
CA LEU A 652 -17.72 -16.42 34.50
C LEU A 652 -17.32 -17.90 34.64
N ALA A 653 -16.13 -18.27 34.18
CA ALA A 653 -15.61 -19.63 34.34
C ALA A 653 -15.50 -20.03 35.82
N ASP A 654 -14.95 -19.15 36.67
CA ASP A 654 -14.77 -19.41 38.10
C ASP A 654 -16.11 -19.61 38.81
N ILE A 655 -17.10 -18.78 38.49
CA ILE A 655 -18.47 -18.88 39.04
C ILE A 655 -19.14 -20.17 38.56
N ILE A 656 -19.09 -20.48 37.27
CA ILE A 656 -19.68 -21.70 36.71
C ILE A 656 -19.06 -22.95 37.34
N ASN A 657 -17.72 -23.00 37.46
CA ASN A 657 -17.03 -24.12 38.10
C ASN A 657 -17.38 -24.26 39.59
N LYS A 658 -17.62 -23.13 40.28
CA LYS A 658 -18.06 -23.14 41.67
C LYS A 658 -19.47 -23.73 41.83
N VAL A 659 -20.43 -23.35 40.96
CA VAL A 659 -21.81 -23.88 41.03
C VAL A 659 -21.91 -25.32 40.54
N ASN A 660 -21.02 -25.75 39.63
CA ASN A 660 -21.06 -27.07 39.01
C ASN A 660 -20.31 -28.16 39.77
N LYS A 661 -19.75 -27.91 40.97
CA LYS A 661 -18.96 -28.89 41.76
C LYS A 661 -19.62 -30.27 41.95
N LYS A 662 -20.95 -30.36 41.84
CA LYS A 662 -21.73 -31.62 41.99
C LYS A 662 -22.53 -32.01 40.73
N ILE A 663 -22.32 -31.33 39.61
CA ILE A 663 -23.10 -31.55 38.38
C ILE A 663 -22.22 -32.27 37.35
N LYS A 664 -22.75 -33.35 36.78
CA LYS A 664 -22.12 -34.02 35.65
C LYS A 664 -22.44 -33.26 34.37
N THR A 665 -21.50 -32.45 33.90
CA THR A 665 -21.58 -31.74 32.62
C THR A 665 -20.85 -32.54 31.54
N LYS A 666 -21.25 -32.33 30.27
CA LYS A 666 -20.54 -32.89 29.11
C LYS A 666 -19.27 -32.07 28.82
N PHE A 667 -19.32 -30.76 29.04
CA PHE A 667 -18.21 -29.84 28.82
C PHE A 667 -17.50 -29.44 30.11
N ALA A 668 -16.16 -29.33 30.03
CA ALA A 668 -15.36 -28.61 31.00
C ALA A 668 -15.43 -27.10 30.72
N PHE A 669 -15.43 -26.27 31.76
CA PHE A 669 -15.53 -24.81 31.64
C PHE A 669 -14.20 -24.15 31.97
N LYS A 670 -13.63 -23.40 31.02
CA LYS A 670 -12.36 -22.69 31.18
C LYS A 670 -12.51 -21.20 30.86
N GLY A 671 -11.77 -20.36 31.59
CA GLY A 671 -11.54 -18.97 31.19
C GLY A 671 -10.59 -18.87 29.99
N PRO A 672 -10.19 -17.65 29.60
CA PRO A 672 -9.27 -17.45 28.48
C PRO A 672 -7.97 -18.21 28.69
N ASN A 673 -7.52 -18.95 27.69
CA ASN A 673 -6.24 -19.63 27.77
C ASN A 673 -5.11 -18.64 27.55
N VAL A 674 -4.37 -18.31 28.61
CA VAL A 674 -3.26 -17.34 28.56
C VAL A 674 -2.01 -18.02 28.03
N LEU A 675 -1.45 -17.52 26.93
CA LEU A 675 -0.20 -18.03 26.36
C LEU A 675 0.99 -17.44 27.11
N LYS A 676 2.03 -18.25 27.28
CA LYS A 676 3.34 -17.76 27.72
C LYS A 676 4.20 -17.51 26.49
N LEU A 677 4.49 -16.23 26.21
CA LEU A 677 5.36 -15.85 25.12
C LEU A 677 6.82 -15.80 25.57
N PHE A 678 7.73 -16.18 24.68
CA PHE A 678 9.16 -16.12 24.90
C PHE A 678 9.83 -15.33 23.79
N LYS A 679 10.97 -14.73 24.10
CA LYS A 679 11.82 -14.10 23.10
C LYS A 679 12.24 -15.14 22.05
N VAL A 680 12.05 -14.81 20.78
CA VAL A 680 12.40 -15.68 19.65
C VAL A 680 13.92 -15.94 19.65
N LYS A 681 14.33 -17.19 19.42
CA LYS A 681 15.75 -17.61 19.46
C LYS A 681 16.68 -16.71 18.63
N ASP A 682 16.30 -16.44 17.38
CA ASP A 682 17.04 -15.58 16.45
C ASP A 682 16.55 -14.12 16.46
N TYR A 683 16.19 -13.58 17.62
CA TYR A 683 15.53 -12.28 17.77
C TYR A 683 16.15 -11.16 16.92
N THR A 684 17.46 -10.92 17.03
CA THR A 684 18.11 -9.81 16.31
C THR A 684 17.98 -9.96 14.79
N LYS A 685 18.13 -11.18 14.28
CA LYS A 685 18.01 -11.50 12.86
C LYS A 685 16.57 -11.39 12.39
N MET A 686 15.60 -11.89 13.15
CA MET A 686 14.18 -11.83 12.81
C MET A 686 13.66 -10.39 12.87
N LYS A 687 14.07 -9.62 13.88
CA LYS A 687 13.76 -8.19 13.99
C LYS A 687 14.28 -7.45 12.77
N ALA A 688 15.56 -7.60 12.43
CA ALA A 688 16.16 -6.96 11.25
C ALA A 688 15.45 -7.37 9.96
N LYS A 689 15.08 -8.65 9.80
CA LYS A 689 14.33 -9.15 8.63
C LYS A 689 12.98 -8.44 8.49
N TYR A 690 12.12 -8.54 9.50
CA TYR A 690 10.73 -8.06 9.37
C TYR A 690 10.61 -6.53 9.42
N ILE A 691 11.38 -5.86 10.27
CA ILE A 691 11.45 -4.39 10.27
C ILE A 691 12.06 -3.89 8.95
N GLY A 692 13.09 -4.56 8.43
CA GLY A 692 13.67 -4.26 7.13
C GLY A 692 12.65 -4.34 6.01
N SER A 693 11.90 -5.45 5.90
CA SER A 693 10.84 -5.61 4.89
C SER A 693 9.72 -4.58 5.05
N LEU A 694 9.32 -4.23 6.28
CA LEU A 694 8.32 -3.19 6.51
C LEU A 694 8.84 -1.80 6.11
N THR A 695 10.13 -1.53 6.37
CA THR A 695 10.80 -0.28 5.98
C THR A 695 10.96 -0.16 4.46
N GLU A 696 11.18 -1.28 3.76
CA GLU A 696 11.17 -1.30 2.29
C GLU A 696 9.80 -0.86 1.73
N LEU A 697 8.69 -1.35 2.32
CA LEU A 697 7.34 -0.93 1.94
C LEU A 697 7.08 0.55 2.28
N GLN A 698 7.46 0.97 3.47
CA GLN A 698 7.36 2.37 3.93
C GLN A 698 8.05 3.35 2.96
N ASN A 699 9.25 2.98 2.49
CA ASN A 699 10.08 3.82 1.64
C ASN A 699 9.58 3.91 0.19
N ILE A 700 8.63 3.07 -0.25
CA ILE A 700 8.01 3.18 -1.57
C ILE A 700 7.44 4.60 -1.78
N TYR A 701 6.83 5.15 -0.73
CA TYR A 701 6.23 6.50 -0.74
C TYR A 701 6.93 7.49 0.21
N ARG A 702 8.16 7.18 0.65
CA ARG A 702 8.97 8.03 1.57
C ARG A 702 8.24 8.40 2.87
N LEU A 703 7.45 7.46 3.39
CA LEU A 703 6.66 7.66 4.60
C LEU A 703 7.55 7.66 5.85
N LYS A 704 7.17 8.44 6.85
CA LYS A 704 7.80 8.51 8.17
C LYS A 704 7.23 7.45 9.11
N ASP A 705 7.88 7.22 10.24
CA ASP A 705 7.36 6.30 11.26
C ASP A 705 6.07 6.82 11.90
N SER A 706 5.86 8.13 11.91
CA SER A 706 4.62 8.79 12.35
C SER A 706 3.45 8.63 11.36
N ASP A 707 3.71 8.20 10.13
CA ASP A 707 2.68 8.13 9.10
C ASP A 707 1.89 6.83 9.22
N GLU A 708 0.58 6.95 9.02
CA GLU A 708 -0.36 5.84 9.05
C GLU A 708 -0.24 4.92 7.83
N LEU A 709 -0.57 3.64 8.01
CA LEU A 709 -0.73 2.68 6.93
C LEU A 709 -1.81 3.12 5.92
N SER A 710 -2.79 3.91 6.37
CA SER A 710 -3.80 4.57 5.54
C SER A 710 -3.16 5.42 4.43
N LEU A 711 -2.03 6.08 4.71
CA LEU A 711 -1.34 6.95 3.75
C LEU A 711 -0.65 6.12 2.66
N TYR A 712 -0.03 4.99 3.02
CA TYR A 712 0.49 4.03 2.03
C TYR A 712 -0.61 3.55 1.08
N HIS A 713 -1.76 3.17 1.63
CA HIS A 713 -2.91 2.72 0.84
C HIS A 713 -3.47 3.83 -0.06
N GLN A 714 -3.49 5.08 0.41
CA GLN A 714 -3.88 6.25 -0.39
C GLN A 714 -2.93 6.48 -1.55
N HIS A 715 -1.61 6.49 -1.32
CA HIS A 715 -0.63 6.70 -2.37
C HIS A 715 -0.72 5.65 -3.48
N PHE A 716 -0.96 4.38 -3.13
CA PHE A 716 -1.24 3.33 -4.11
C PHE A 716 -2.43 3.67 -5.01
N TRP A 717 -3.55 4.12 -4.44
CA TRP A 717 -4.74 4.47 -5.22
C TRP A 717 -4.57 5.76 -6.02
N LEU A 718 -3.84 6.76 -5.49
CA LEU A 718 -3.48 7.97 -6.24
C LEU A 718 -2.63 7.60 -7.45
N GLU A 719 -1.60 6.77 -7.28
CA GLU A 719 -0.77 6.27 -8.38
C GLU A 719 -1.62 5.49 -9.40
N TYR A 720 -2.53 4.64 -8.94
CA TYR A 720 -3.46 3.91 -9.80
C TYR A 720 -4.33 4.86 -10.64
N ILE A 721 -4.89 5.91 -10.02
CA ILE A 721 -5.74 6.90 -10.70
C ILE A 721 -4.95 7.76 -11.67
N LEU A 722 -3.82 8.30 -11.24
CA LEU A 722 -2.94 9.12 -12.08
C LEU A 722 -2.47 8.34 -13.30
N ASN A 723 -2.12 7.05 -13.16
CA ASN A 723 -1.76 6.21 -14.29
C ASN A 723 -2.93 6.00 -15.26
N GLY A 724 -4.14 5.84 -14.73
CA GLY A 724 -5.38 5.78 -15.52
C GLY A 724 -5.65 7.06 -16.30
N ALA A 725 -5.63 8.19 -15.61
CA ALA A 725 -5.82 9.53 -16.17
C ALA A 725 -4.76 9.88 -17.24
N ASN A 726 -3.49 9.59 -16.98
CA ASN A 726 -2.38 9.77 -17.92
C ASN A 726 -2.48 8.86 -19.16
N SER A 727 -3.27 7.79 -19.07
CA SER A 727 -3.54 6.89 -20.20
C SER A 727 -4.78 7.28 -21.00
N SER A 728 -5.53 8.29 -20.57
CA SER A 728 -6.74 8.79 -21.23
C SER A 728 -6.56 10.25 -21.71
N ASP A 729 -7.67 10.85 -22.11
CA ASP A 729 -7.79 12.27 -22.49
C ASP A 729 -7.72 13.27 -21.33
N TYR A 730 -7.51 12.82 -20.08
CA TYR A 730 -7.48 13.69 -18.89
C TYR A 730 -6.15 13.59 -18.11
N SER A 731 -5.03 13.70 -18.80
CA SER A 731 -3.68 13.54 -18.22
C SER A 731 -3.36 14.52 -17.08
N ASN A 732 -3.89 15.76 -17.13
CA ASN A 732 -3.74 16.76 -16.06
C ASN A 732 -4.99 16.79 -15.16
N ILE A 733 -5.30 15.65 -14.56
CA ILE A 733 -6.46 15.53 -13.67
C ILE A 733 -6.29 16.45 -12.43
N PRO A 734 -7.25 17.34 -12.14
CA PRO A 734 -7.20 18.21 -10.98
C PRO A 734 -7.56 17.46 -9.68
N ASP A 735 -7.09 18.00 -8.57
CA ASP A 735 -7.24 17.45 -7.23
C ASP A 735 -8.71 17.23 -6.82
N ASN A 736 -9.61 18.11 -7.28
CA ASN A 736 -11.05 18.00 -7.04
C ASN A 736 -11.73 16.82 -7.77
N VAL A 737 -11.02 16.13 -8.67
CA VAL A 737 -11.47 14.85 -9.28
C VAL A 737 -10.62 13.70 -8.75
N LEU A 738 -9.31 13.89 -8.61
CA LEU A 738 -8.35 12.88 -8.18
C LEU A 738 -8.62 12.37 -6.75
N TYR A 739 -8.67 13.26 -5.75
CA TYR A 739 -8.85 12.84 -4.36
C TYR A 739 -10.23 12.24 -4.06
N PRO A 740 -11.35 12.78 -4.59
CA PRO A 740 -12.65 12.15 -4.40
C PRO A 740 -12.74 10.77 -5.05
N LEU A 741 -12.11 10.57 -6.22
CA LEU A 741 -12.03 9.25 -6.86
C LEU A 741 -11.16 8.27 -6.07
N MET A 742 -10.06 8.76 -5.47
CA MET A 742 -9.24 7.98 -4.54
C MET A 742 -10.07 7.50 -3.36
N LYS A 743 -10.75 8.41 -2.64
CA LYS A 743 -11.58 8.05 -1.48
C LYS A 743 -12.67 7.04 -1.84
N ARG A 744 -13.25 7.19 -3.03
CA ARG A 744 -14.28 6.28 -3.57
C ARG A 744 -13.81 4.84 -3.76
N TRP A 745 -12.54 4.63 -4.10
CA TRP A 745 -11.97 3.31 -4.36
C TRP A 745 -11.17 2.76 -3.17
N ALA A 746 -10.37 3.61 -2.52
CA ALA A 746 -9.55 3.26 -1.37
C ALA A 746 -10.38 2.96 -0.12
N PHE A 747 -11.41 3.77 0.14
CA PHE A 747 -12.20 3.74 1.38
C PHE A 747 -13.69 3.50 1.14
N TYR A 748 -14.07 3.19 -0.09
CA TYR A 748 -15.47 2.98 -0.50
C TYR A 748 -16.38 4.19 -0.21
N ASP A 749 -15.82 5.39 -0.10
CA ASP A 749 -16.61 6.61 0.08
C ASP A 749 -17.33 6.97 -1.23
N LYS A 750 -18.62 6.66 -1.29
CA LYS A 750 -19.44 6.89 -2.48
C LYS A 750 -19.99 8.32 -2.58
N SER A 751 -19.49 9.26 -1.76
CA SER A 751 -19.84 10.68 -1.78
C SER A 751 -19.65 11.34 -3.15
N TYR A 752 -18.53 11.05 -3.82
CA TYR A 752 -18.30 11.48 -5.21
C TYR A 752 -19.08 10.59 -6.18
N LYS A 753 -20.18 11.12 -6.74
CA LYS A 753 -21.17 10.29 -7.43
C LYS A 753 -20.80 10.07 -8.89
N MET A 754 -21.20 8.92 -9.44
CA MET A 754 -21.06 8.65 -10.88
C MET A 754 -21.77 9.69 -11.75
N THR A 755 -22.82 10.34 -11.24
CA THR A 755 -23.50 11.46 -11.92
C THR A 755 -22.58 12.66 -12.11
N GLU A 756 -21.70 12.95 -11.17
CA GLU A 756 -20.73 14.06 -11.25
C GLU A 756 -19.59 13.70 -12.20
N ILE A 757 -19.06 12.48 -12.08
CA ILE A 757 -18.05 11.95 -13.01
C ILE A 757 -18.57 11.96 -14.45
N ASN A 758 -19.85 11.61 -14.66
CA ASN A 758 -20.45 11.62 -15.99
C ASN A 758 -20.54 13.01 -16.63
N LYS A 759 -20.54 14.10 -15.85
CA LYS A 759 -20.51 15.46 -16.41
C LYS A 759 -19.21 15.72 -17.18
N LEU A 760 -18.11 15.11 -16.75
CA LEU A 760 -16.81 15.18 -17.41
C LEU A 760 -16.81 14.49 -18.78
N LYS A 761 -17.80 13.63 -19.08
CA LYS A 761 -17.80 12.81 -20.31
C LYS A 761 -17.81 13.65 -21.59
N LYS A 762 -18.34 14.88 -21.54
CA LYS A 762 -18.36 15.78 -22.69
C LYS A 762 -16.95 16.21 -23.10
N GLU A 763 -16.09 16.46 -22.12
CA GLU A 763 -14.72 16.97 -22.33
C GLU A 763 -13.67 15.86 -22.29
N TYR A 764 -13.89 14.84 -21.45
CA TYR A 764 -12.97 13.73 -21.18
C TYR A 764 -13.67 12.36 -21.31
N PRO A 765 -14.20 12.00 -22.50
CA PRO A 765 -14.91 10.74 -22.72
C PRO A 765 -14.09 9.48 -22.42
N GLU A 766 -12.79 9.42 -22.75
CA GLU A 766 -11.95 8.24 -22.51
C GLU A 766 -11.69 8.04 -21.01
N PHE A 767 -11.44 9.12 -20.28
CA PHE A 767 -11.29 9.09 -18.83
C PHE A 767 -12.54 8.54 -18.16
N VAL A 768 -13.72 9.05 -18.51
CA VAL A 768 -14.98 8.60 -17.89
C VAL A 768 -15.29 7.15 -18.21
N ASP A 769 -14.98 6.67 -19.43
CA ASP A 769 -15.18 5.27 -19.79
C ASP A 769 -14.16 4.34 -19.11
N TRP A 770 -12.92 4.80 -18.87
CA TRP A 770 -11.95 4.12 -18.02
C TRP A 770 -12.45 4.05 -16.57
N VAL A 771 -12.92 5.16 -15.98
CA VAL A 771 -13.49 5.17 -14.62
C VAL A 771 -14.66 4.19 -14.50
N LYS A 772 -15.59 4.17 -15.47
CA LYS A 772 -16.71 3.21 -15.49
C LYS A 772 -16.28 1.76 -15.60
N THR A 773 -15.20 1.50 -16.31
CA THR A 773 -14.65 0.14 -16.43
C THR A 773 -13.99 -0.28 -15.12
N THR A 774 -13.22 0.61 -14.51
CA THR A 774 -12.61 0.40 -13.20
C THR A 774 -13.65 0.21 -12.11
N GLU A 775 -14.75 0.99 -12.11
CA GLU A 775 -15.84 0.87 -11.12
C GLU A 775 -16.47 -0.55 -11.10
N LYS A 776 -16.38 -1.31 -12.21
CA LYS A 776 -16.88 -2.69 -12.30
C LYS A 776 -15.88 -3.73 -11.79
N LEU A 777 -14.63 -3.34 -11.53
CA LEU A 777 -13.61 -4.21 -10.96
C LEU A 777 -13.87 -4.43 -9.47
N ASP A 778 -13.32 -5.52 -8.96
CA ASP A 778 -13.34 -5.81 -7.54
C ASP A 778 -12.25 -5.01 -6.81
N HIS A 779 -12.61 -3.79 -6.38
CA HIS A 779 -11.69 -2.91 -5.65
C HIS A 779 -11.18 -3.52 -4.34
N LYS A 780 -11.96 -4.43 -3.71
CA LYS A 780 -11.49 -5.16 -2.52
C LYS A 780 -10.36 -6.11 -2.89
N LYS A 781 -10.47 -6.77 -4.04
CA LYS A 781 -9.40 -7.62 -4.56
C LYS A 781 -8.14 -6.81 -4.89
N ILE A 782 -8.28 -5.65 -5.54
CA ILE A 782 -7.15 -4.75 -5.85
C ILE A 782 -6.45 -4.29 -4.55
N ALA A 783 -7.24 -3.81 -3.57
CA ALA A 783 -6.71 -3.41 -2.27
C ALA A 783 -5.99 -4.57 -1.56
N LYS A 784 -6.57 -5.79 -1.60
CA LYS A 784 -5.95 -6.98 -1.01
C LYS A 784 -4.64 -7.36 -1.69
N GLU A 785 -4.53 -7.18 -3.00
CA GLU A 785 -3.28 -7.40 -3.72
C GLU A 785 -2.21 -6.39 -3.32
N ASN A 786 -2.57 -5.11 -3.12
CA ASN A 786 -1.68 -4.08 -2.58
C ASN A 786 -1.19 -4.40 -1.15
N MET A 787 -2.08 -4.92 -0.30
CA MET A 787 -1.77 -5.24 1.10
C MET A 787 -1.08 -6.59 1.29
N LYS A 788 -0.94 -7.41 0.25
CA LYS A 788 -0.33 -8.75 0.32
C LYS A 788 1.09 -8.76 0.91
N PRO A 789 1.99 -7.81 0.60
CA PRO A 789 3.33 -7.79 1.21
C PRO A 789 3.28 -7.60 2.74
N PHE A 790 2.34 -6.80 3.26
CA PHE A 790 2.14 -6.65 4.70
C PHE A 790 1.61 -7.95 5.32
N GLU A 791 0.65 -8.59 4.66
CA GLU A 791 0.12 -9.89 5.09
C GLU A 791 1.25 -10.92 5.26
N GLU A 792 2.17 -11.01 4.29
CA GLU A 792 3.31 -11.94 4.34
C GLU A 792 4.27 -11.64 5.51
N ILE A 793 4.55 -10.35 5.78
CA ILE A 793 5.38 -9.93 6.92
C ILE A 793 4.74 -10.37 8.24
N PHE A 794 3.47 -10.02 8.47
CA PHE A 794 2.80 -10.25 9.75
C PHE A 794 2.42 -11.72 9.96
N PHE A 795 2.18 -12.49 8.89
CA PHE A 795 2.06 -13.94 9.00
C PHE A 795 3.40 -14.58 9.38
N GLY A 796 4.51 -14.12 8.80
CA GLY A 796 5.86 -14.55 9.19
C GLY A 796 6.18 -14.23 10.65
N VAL A 797 5.87 -13.01 11.11
CA VAL A 797 6.02 -12.59 12.51
C VAL A 797 5.19 -13.48 13.44
N GLY A 798 3.90 -13.65 13.12
CA GLY A 798 3.01 -14.50 13.91
C GLY A 798 3.50 -15.94 14.02
N ALA A 799 4.04 -16.51 12.94
CA ALA A 799 4.64 -17.84 12.94
C ALA A 799 5.86 -17.94 13.87
N GLU A 800 6.76 -16.96 13.85
CA GLU A 800 7.94 -16.94 14.74
C GLU A 800 7.54 -16.82 16.22
N ILE A 801 6.54 -16.00 16.53
CA ILE A 801 6.05 -15.83 17.91
C ILE A 801 5.40 -17.11 18.42
N LEU A 802 4.45 -17.65 17.64
CA LEU A 802 3.70 -18.85 18.04
C LEU A 802 4.60 -20.08 18.18
N ALA A 803 5.62 -20.22 17.33
CA ALA A 803 6.58 -21.33 17.43
C ALA A 803 7.42 -21.33 18.70
N ASN A 804 7.54 -20.17 19.37
CA ASN A 804 8.26 -20.04 20.64
C ASN A 804 7.31 -19.87 21.83
N ALA A 805 5.99 -19.91 21.64
CA ALA A 805 5.02 -19.80 22.73
C ALA A 805 4.81 -21.15 23.44
N SER A 806 4.30 -21.11 24.66
CA SER A 806 3.85 -22.30 25.40
C SER A 806 2.53 -22.05 26.13
N ASN A 807 2.07 -23.07 26.87
CA ASN A 807 0.78 -23.09 27.55
C ASN A 807 -0.41 -23.08 26.59
N PHE A 808 -0.31 -23.80 25.47
CA PHE A 808 -1.42 -24.01 24.54
C PHE A 808 -2.54 -24.84 25.18
N LEU A 809 -3.76 -24.69 24.68
CA LEU A 809 -4.92 -25.46 25.09
C LEU A 809 -4.77 -26.94 24.73
N SER A 810 -4.01 -27.25 23.67
CA SER A 810 -3.73 -28.62 23.28
C SER A 810 -3.05 -29.40 24.40
N VAL A 811 -3.55 -30.61 24.69
CA VAL A 811 -2.96 -31.50 25.70
C VAL A 811 -1.58 -32.01 25.26
N SER A 812 -1.39 -32.22 23.96
CA SER A 812 -0.13 -32.68 23.36
C SER A 812 0.30 -31.74 22.22
N PRO A 813 0.84 -30.54 22.52
CA PRO A 813 1.22 -29.51 21.55
C PRO A 813 2.02 -30.04 20.35
N ASP A 814 3.10 -30.79 20.59
CA ASP A 814 3.98 -31.30 19.52
C ASP A 814 3.26 -32.28 18.58
N LYS A 815 2.41 -33.15 19.15
CA LYS A 815 1.60 -34.11 18.38
C LYS A 815 0.57 -33.38 17.54
N THR A 816 -0.09 -32.36 18.08
CA THR A 816 -1.05 -31.52 17.35
C THR A 816 -0.37 -30.79 16.19
N SER A 817 0.78 -30.15 16.41
CA SER A 817 1.56 -29.48 15.37
C SER A 817 1.99 -30.43 14.26
N LYS A 818 2.52 -31.61 14.62
CA LYS A 818 2.92 -32.63 13.64
C LYS A 818 1.73 -33.08 12.79
N LYS A 819 0.59 -33.37 13.42
CA LYS A 819 -0.64 -33.77 12.72
C LYS A 819 -1.11 -32.70 11.75
N LEU A 820 -1.07 -31.42 12.13
CA LEU A 820 -1.43 -30.31 11.27
C LEU A 820 -0.58 -30.26 9.99
N VAL A 821 0.74 -30.46 10.13
CA VAL A 821 1.67 -30.51 8.99
C VAL A 821 1.45 -31.75 8.12
N ASP A 822 1.17 -32.90 8.74
CA ASP A 822 0.86 -34.15 8.02
C ASP A 822 -0.43 -34.01 7.19
N ASP A 823 -1.47 -33.44 7.77
CA ASP A 823 -2.76 -33.23 7.10
C ASP A 823 -2.63 -32.19 5.97
N LEU A 824 -1.89 -31.10 6.19
CA LEU A 824 -1.51 -30.17 5.11
C LEU A 824 -0.79 -30.88 3.96
N THR A 825 0.18 -31.73 4.29
CA THR A 825 0.98 -32.43 3.29
C THR A 825 0.15 -33.40 2.46
N LYS A 826 -0.77 -34.13 3.12
CA LYS A 826 -1.74 -35.00 2.45
C LYS A 826 -2.66 -34.19 1.52
N ALA A 827 -3.21 -33.09 2.03
CA ALA A 827 -4.09 -32.21 1.27
C ALA A 827 -3.41 -31.61 0.05
N ALA A 828 -2.19 -31.11 0.21
CA ALA A 828 -1.41 -30.54 -0.89
C ALA A 828 -1.10 -31.59 -1.97
N LYS A 829 -0.73 -32.83 -1.59
CA LYS A 829 -0.49 -33.93 -2.53
C LYS A 829 -1.77 -34.34 -3.26
N SER A 830 -2.86 -34.50 -2.51
CA SER A 830 -4.20 -34.83 -3.01
C SER A 830 -4.65 -33.80 -4.05
N LEU A 831 -4.61 -32.52 -3.71
CA LEU A 831 -5.00 -31.44 -4.61
C LEU A 831 -4.08 -31.29 -5.83
N SER A 832 -2.76 -31.49 -5.66
CA SER A 832 -1.80 -31.38 -6.77
C SER A 832 -1.90 -32.51 -7.78
N SER A 833 -2.45 -33.67 -7.39
CA SER A 833 -2.65 -34.81 -8.30
C SER A 833 -3.93 -34.71 -9.14
N LYS A 834 -4.84 -33.78 -8.82
CA LYS A 834 -6.08 -33.54 -9.57
C LYS A 834 -5.77 -32.87 -10.92
N LYS A 835 -5.98 -33.59 -12.03
CA LYS A 835 -5.74 -33.11 -13.42
C LYS A 835 -6.59 -31.89 -13.80
N ASP A 836 -7.82 -31.78 -13.29
CA ASP A 836 -8.75 -30.66 -13.52
C ASP A 836 -9.21 -30.04 -12.20
N PHE A 837 -8.32 -29.27 -11.57
CA PHE A 837 -8.63 -28.59 -10.31
C PHE A 837 -9.02 -27.12 -10.55
N SER A 838 -10.32 -26.83 -10.42
CA SER A 838 -10.91 -25.49 -10.66
C SER A 838 -10.34 -24.38 -9.76
N ASN A 839 -9.74 -24.74 -8.63
CA ASN A 839 -9.16 -23.83 -7.65
C ASN A 839 -7.61 -23.89 -7.63
N ALA A 840 -6.96 -24.36 -8.70
CA ALA A 840 -5.49 -24.49 -8.77
C ALA A 840 -4.74 -23.19 -8.50
N ASP A 841 -5.25 -22.05 -8.99
CA ASP A 841 -4.66 -20.74 -8.71
C ASP A 841 -4.75 -20.37 -7.22
N LYS A 842 -5.88 -20.68 -6.54
CA LYS A 842 -6.02 -20.46 -5.10
C LYS A 842 -5.00 -21.28 -4.32
N LEU A 843 -4.85 -22.57 -4.64
CA LEU A 843 -3.85 -23.43 -4.01
C LEU A 843 -2.43 -22.89 -4.24
N LYS A 844 -2.11 -22.48 -5.47
CA LYS A 844 -0.79 -21.90 -5.79
C LYS A 844 -0.50 -20.67 -4.94
N VAL A 845 -1.48 -19.79 -4.75
CA VAL A 845 -1.34 -18.61 -3.88
C VAL A 845 -1.09 -19.01 -2.43
N GLN A 846 -1.82 -19.98 -1.87
CA GLN A 846 -1.58 -20.43 -0.49
C GLN A 846 -0.23 -21.13 -0.33
N LEU A 847 0.20 -21.94 -1.30
CA LEU A 847 1.53 -22.55 -1.30
C LEU A 847 2.64 -21.51 -1.41
N GLN A 848 2.44 -20.43 -2.18
CA GLN A 848 3.39 -19.31 -2.22
C GLN A 848 3.48 -18.60 -0.87
N ARG A 849 2.34 -18.37 -0.19
CA ARG A 849 2.32 -17.81 1.17
C ARG A 849 3.09 -18.70 2.15
N LEU A 850 2.86 -20.02 2.13
CA LEU A 850 3.61 -20.94 2.99
C LEU A 850 5.12 -20.91 2.71
N LYS A 851 5.54 -20.69 1.46
CA LYS A 851 6.96 -20.59 1.09
C LYS A 851 7.63 -19.28 1.53
N SER A 852 6.88 -18.19 1.71
CA SER A 852 7.43 -16.92 2.23
C SER A 852 7.54 -16.90 3.76
N MET A 853 6.88 -17.86 4.43
CA MET A 853 6.90 -18.04 5.87
C MET A 853 8.12 -18.84 6.34
N PRO A 854 8.38 -18.90 7.67
CA PRO A 854 9.41 -19.77 8.23
C PRO A 854 9.20 -21.25 7.88
N ASP A 855 10.14 -22.10 8.29
CA ASP A 855 10.03 -23.55 8.09
C ASP A 855 8.73 -24.11 8.73
N LEU A 856 8.03 -25.01 8.04
CA LEU A 856 6.77 -25.61 8.49
C LEU A 856 6.89 -26.37 9.82
N SER A 857 8.10 -26.78 10.23
CA SER A 857 8.36 -27.31 11.58
C SER A 857 8.02 -26.32 12.70
N LYS A 858 7.90 -25.02 12.38
CA LYS A 858 7.44 -23.95 13.29
C LYS A 858 5.91 -23.80 13.33
N ALA A 859 5.13 -24.69 12.71
CA ALA A 859 3.69 -24.67 12.83
C ALA A 859 3.25 -24.89 14.29
N ALA A 860 2.45 -23.96 14.81
CA ALA A 860 1.96 -24.01 16.17
C ALA A 860 0.65 -24.82 16.27
N PRO A 861 0.34 -25.42 17.43
CA PRO A 861 -0.84 -26.24 17.63
C PRO A 861 -2.08 -25.40 17.96
N SER A 862 -2.23 -24.28 17.26
CA SER A 862 -3.20 -23.24 17.58
C SER A 862 -3.63 -22.49 16.32
N GLU A 863 -4.80 -21.86 16.36
CA GLU A 863 -5.19 -20.89 15.34
C GLU A 863 -4.28 -19.67 15.36
N GLY A 864 -3.84 -19.28 16.56
CA GLY A 864 -3.08 -18.06 16.74
C GLY A 864 -3.09 -17.54 18.16
N LEU A 865 -2.80 -16.26 18.29
CA LEU A 865 -2.87 -15.52 19.54
C LEU A 865 -3.65 -14.22 19.35
N VAL A 866 -4.19 -13.72 20.45
CA VAL A 866 -4.91 -12.46 20.57
C VAL A 866 -4.19 -11.60 21.62
N PHE A 867 -3.94 -10.34 21.29
CA PHE A 867 -3.25 -9.38 22.14
C PHE A 867 -3.89 -7.99 22.03
N LYS A 868 -3.58 -7.11 22.99
CA LYS A 868 -4.07 -5.73 23.02
C LYS A 868 -2.92 -4.77 22.79
N TYR A 869 -3.14 -3.77 21.94
CA TYR A 869 -2.19 -2.72 21.63
C TYR A 869 -2.93 -1.40 21.39
N ASN A 870 -2.54 -0.36 22.10
CA ASN A 870 -3.18 0.95 22.16
C ASN A 870 -4.71 0.86 22.35
N GLY A 871 -5.14 0.02 23.29
CA GLY A 871 -6.56 -0.18 23.61
C GLY A 871 -7.35 -1.01 22.58
N LYS A 872 -6.77 -1.35 21.44
CA LYS A 872 -7.37 -2.17 20.38
C LYS A 872 -6.91 -3.62 20.47
N VAL A 873 -7.76 -4.55 20.04
CA VAL A 873 -7.49 -5.99 20.07
C VAL A 873 -7.06 -6.48 18.69
N PHE A 874 -5.90 -7.13 18.62
CA PHE A 874 -5.30 -7.65 17.39
C PHE A 874 -5.03 -9.16 17.50
N LYS A 875 -4.79 -9.80 16.36
CA LYS A 875 -4.42 -11.21 16.29
C LYS A 875 -3.19 -11.48 15.42
N PHE A 876 -2.51 -12.58 15.74
CA PHE A 876 -1.55 -13.24 14.86
C PHE A 876 -2.00 -14.69 14.63
N THR A 877 -2.03 -15.14 13.39
CA THR A 877 -2.47 -16.51 13.03
C THR A 877 -1.34 -17.38 12.48
N GLY A 878 -0.24 -16.78 12.04
CA GLY A 878 0.90 -17.53 11.49
C GLY A 878 0.48 -18.50 10.38
N PHE A 879 0.96 -19.74 10.46
CA PHE A 879 0.69 -20.77 9.46
C PHE A 879 -0.79 -21.20 9.37
N PHE A 880 -1.59 -20.96 10.40
CA PHE A 880 -2.96 -21.45 10.43
C PHE A 880 -3.78 -20.97 9.24
N ALA A 881 -3.72 -19.66 8.92
CA ALA A 881 -4.53 -19.07 7.86
C ALA A 881 -4.33 -19.77 6.49
N PRO A 882 -3.09 -19.88 5.95
CA PRO A 882 -2.88 -20.60 4.70
C PRO A 882 -3.15 -22.11 4.80
N ILE A 883 -2.88 -22.77 5.94
CA ILE A 883 -3.18 -24.19 6.14
C ILE A 883 -4.69 -24.44 6.07
N ASN A 884 -5.47 -23.66 6.82
CA ASN A 884 -6.93 -23.75 6.83
C ASN A 884 -7.52 -23.60 5.42
N GLN A 885 -7.02 -22.65 4.62
CA GLN A 885 -7.45 -22.51 3.23
C GLN A 885 -7.16 -23.75 2.39
N ILE A 886 -5.99 -24.37 2.53
CA ILE A 886 -5.62 -25.56 1.75
C ILE A 886 -6.46 -26.78 2.17
N LEU A 887 -6.64 -27.00 3.48
CA LEU A 887 -7.48 -28.08 3.99
C LEU A 887 -8.95 -27.90 3.58
N GLY A 888 -9.45 -26.65 3.61
CA GLY A 888 -10.77 -26.31 3.11
C GLY A 888 -10.93 -26.61 1.63
N LEU A 889 -9.93 -26.25 0.80
CA LEU A 889 -9.93 -26.58 -0.62
C LEU A 889 -10.02 -28.09 -0.85
N GLU A 890 -9.30 -28.90 -0.07
CA GLU A 890 -9.42 -30.37 -0.18
C GLU A 890 -10.83 -30.84 0.19
N LYS A 891 -11.33 -30.42 1.36
CA LYS A 891 -12.62 -30.85 1.90
C LYS A 891 -13.82 -30.49 1.01
N PHE A 892 -13.77 -29.34 0.33
CA PHE A 892 -14.88 -28.82 -0.47
C PHE A 892 -14.67 -28.91 -1.98
N SER A 893 -13.51 -29.40 -2.45
CA SER A 893 -13.28 -29.66 -3.88
C SER A 893 -13.99 -30.94 -4.34
N ARG A 894 -15.25 -30.78 -4.76
CA ARG A 894 -16.00 -31.79 -5.51
C ARG A 894 -15.69 -31.75 -6.99
#